data_AF-A0A212KV86-F1
#
_entry.id   AF-A0A212KV86-F1
#
_cell.length_a   1.000
_cell.length_b   1.000
_cell.length_c   1.000
_cell.angle_alpha   90.00
_cell.angle_beta   90.00
_cell.angle_gamma   90.00
#
_symmetry.space_group_name_H-M   'P 1'
#
loop_
_entity.id
_entity.type
_entity.pdbx_description
1 polymer ?
#
loop_
_entity_poly.entity_id
_entity_poly.type
_entity_poly.pdbx_seq_one_letter_code
_entity_poly.pdbx_strand_id
1 'polypeptide(L)'
;MGYLREFKNRIDLLDISSVMQLWEEYCANDEVDAQEFRQILETIFESPLSDSFGKNVDSIFPYWEKVEDEKDSEDILRLILDLQTTNTPEIAEIAFNHLKNKYSKDKYFNEKIRLIGLRNRDDFRGAIRNYELLSHLDQGKFVYHNGGWGTGEIVDISLIREELVLEFENVTGRRDLSFSNAFSNLVPLPNDHFLAKRFGNPDDLEAEAKADPVKIIRLLLRDLGPKTAADIKEEMNELVIPSEEWTKWWQSARAKIKKDTKIATPANIREPFALRSAEVSHEERFQKALESKTGTEEILLTIYNFSRDFPETLKNRDFKASVKEKLLNLYASDSITPSQQFQILVFMDQTFDRDDEGASLPTIKEFITGLSNIEKTIDGIAIISFKKRALAAVRENLEDWPERFVKFLLNIQQSLLRDYLLKELCAPESLNLLVAQVKKLIDSPTLYPETFVWYFQKVLNKDGSLLPCGDDAGLRSLFESFLILYHYLEQSPQQRDLVRKMYTILSTRRFANVRRILKDSSLPYAQEILLLVTKCQTMTDHDIKILHSLAEVVHPSLGSKAKNEKNLDDSSTTIWTTQEGYQRIQERMHQIGTVETVENAKEIEEARSHGDLRENSEYKFALEKRSQLQAELKMLTEQLNKARVITKEDIEQDKVGVGQKVSLQDETGSVSTVTILGPWDADPENNILSFQSKFAKTMTGHAIGEAFSFQDQNYTVKSLECVL
;
A
#
# COMPACT_ATOMS: atom_id res chain seq x y z
N MET A 1 -4.43 -11.36 39.78
CA MET A 1 -3.55 -11.30 38.57
C MET A 1 -2.16 -11.94 38.75
N GLY A 2 -1.66 -12.15 39.99
CA GLY A 2 -0.34 -12.76 40.21
C GLY A 2 -0.32 -14.25 39.91
N TYR A 3 -1.32 -14.99 40.39
CA TYR A 3 -1.41 -16.44 40.24
C TYR A 3 -1.65 -16.87 38.80
N LEU A 4 -2.49 -16.17 38.02
CA LEU A 4 -2.76 -16.55 36.62
C LEU A 4 -1.47 -16.65 35.78
N ARG A 5 -0.53 -15.71 35.96
CA ARG A 5 0.76 -15.73 35.25
C ARG A 5 1.62 -16.92 35.69
N GLU A 6 1.62 -17.26 36.97
CA GLU A 6 2.35 -18.40 37.49
C GLU A 6 1.77 -19.74 37.05
N PHE A 7 0.43 -19.86 37.01
CA PHE A 7 -0.24 -21.02 36.43
C PHE A 7 0.16 -21.22 34.97
N LYS A 8 0.11 -20.16 34.14
CA LYS A 8 0.56 -20.24 32.74
C LYS A 8 1.98 -20.76 32.62
N ASN A 9 2.91 -20.19 33.40
CA ASN A 9 4.31 -20.62 33.39
C ASN A 9 4.49 -22.09 33.81
N ARG A 10 3.77 -22.57 34.83
CA ARG A 10 3.88 -23.97 35.30
C ARG A 10 3.20 -24.95 34.35
N ILE A 11 2.10 -24.55 33.72
CA ILE A 11 1.42 -25.33 32.67
C ILE A 11 2.35 -25.50 31.45
N ASP A 12 3.07 -24.46 31.05
CA ASP A 12 4.04 -24.52 29.93
C ASP A 12 5.19 -25.50 30.20
N LEU A 13 5.53 -25.74 31.47
CA LEU A 13 6.52 -26.75 31.89
C LEU A 13 5.97 -28.19 31.87
N LEU A 14 4.67 -28.36 31.63
CA LEU A 14 3.96 -29.66 31.61
C LEU A 14 4.13 -30.50 32.89
N ASP A 15 4.36 -29.85 34.03
CA ASP A 15 4.51 -30.52 35.32
C ASP A 15 3.24 -30.37 36.18
N ILE A 16 2.40 -31.41 36.16
CA ILE A 16 1.16 -31.47 36.95
C ILE A 16 1.42 -31.33 38.46
N SER A 17 2.55 -31.83 38.98
CA SER A 17 2.82 -31.78 40.43
C SER A 17 3.03 -30.34 40.87
N SER A 18 3.74 -29.56 40.07
CA SER A 18 3.95 -28.12 40.31
C SER A 18 2.65 -27.31 40.20
N VAL A 19 1.77 -27.67 39.25
CA VAL A 19 0.45 -27.04 39.08
C VAL A 19 -0.46 -27.36 40.27
N MET A 20 -0.46 -28.62 40.74
CA MET A 20 -1.23 -29.03 41.91
C MET A 20 -0.73 -28.36 43.20
N GLN A 21 0.58 -28.18 43.38
CA GLN A 21 1.12 -27.41 44.50
C GLN A 21 0.66 -25.95 44.48
N LEU A 22 0.69 -25.33 43.29
CA LEU A 22 0.21 -23.96 43.14
C LEU A 22 -1.30 -23.86 43.34
N TRP A 23 -2.04 -24.88 42.93
CA TRP A 23 -3.48 -25.01 43.17
C TRP A 23 -3.80 -25.09 44.67
N GLU A 24 -3.09 -25.93 45.42
CA GLU A 24 -3.24 -26.00 46.88
C GLU A 24 -2.90 -24.67 47.56
N GLU A 25 -1.85 -23.98 47.09
CA GLU A 25 -1.48 -22.66 47.60
C GLU A 25 -2.57 -21.61 47.29
N TYR A 26 -3.08 -21.60 46.07
CA TYR A 26 -4.18 -20.72 45.67
C TYR A 26 -5.44 -20.98 46.51
N CYS A 27 -5.75 -22.25 46.73
CA CYS A 27 -6.83 -22.74 47.59
C CYS A 27 -6.66 -22.37 49.08
N ALA A 28 -5.44 -22.09 49.55
CA ALA A 28 -5.20 -21.67 50.93
C ALA A 28 -5.59 -20.21 51.20
N ASN A 29 -5.89 -19.41 50.18
CA ASN A 29 -6.34 -18.04 50.35
C ASN A 29 -7.83 -17.98 50.76
N ASP A 30 -8.16 -17.06 51.67
CA ASP A 30 -9.52 -16.95 52.22
C ASP A 30 -10.54 -16.32 51.24
N GLU A 31 -10.08 -15.46 50.31
CA GLU A 31 -10.91 -14.75 49.33
C GLU A 31 -10.73 -15.33 47.91
N VAL A 32 -11.84 -15.64 47.24
CA VAL A 32 -11.87 -16.14 45.85
C VAL A 32 -12.24 -15.00 44.91
N ASP A 33 -11.28 -14.54 44.10
CA ASP A 33 -11.57 -13.69 42.95
C ASP A 33 -12.16 -14.56 41.83
N ALA A 34 -13.47 -14.48 41.62
CA ALA A 34 -14.20 -15.30 40.65
C ALA A 34 -13.67 -15.18 39.22
N GLN A 35 -13.20 -13.99 38.81
CA GLN A 35 -12.69 -13.76 37.47
C GLN A 35 -11.32 -14.39 37.27
N GLU A 36 -10.41 -14.22 38.23
CA GLU A 36 -9.09 -14.89 38.19
C GLU A 36 -9.24 -16.41 38.29
N PHE A 37 -10.14 -16.89 39.15
CA PHE A 37 -10.41 -18.31 39.35
C PHE A 37 -10.88 -18.99 38.07
N ARG A 38 -11.86 -18.39 37.41
CA ARG A 38 -12.36 -18.84 36.11
C ARG A 38 -11.25 -18.89 35.06
N GLN A 39 -10.44 -17.82 34.94
CA GLN A 39 -9.35 -17.77 33.95
C GLN A 39 -8.27 -18.84 34.19
N ILE A 40 -7.99 -19.18 35.45
CA ILE A 40 -7.09 -20.28 35.80
C ILE A 40 -7.65 -21.61 35.29
N LEU A 41 -8.94 -21.89 35.57
CA LEU A 41 -9.59 -23.12 35.11
C LEU A 41 -9.67 -23.22 33.59
N GLU A 42 -9.98 -22.13 32.88
CA GLU A 42 -9.95 -22.07 31.41
C GLU A 42 -8.54 -22.41 30.88
N THR A 43 -7.49 -21.82 31.49
CA THR A 43 -6.10 -22.09 31.10
C THR A 43 -5.72 -23.55 31.31
N ILE A 44 -6.17 -24.16 32.42
CA ILE A 44 -5.92 -25.59 32.69
C ILE A 44 -6.67 -26.48 31.70
N PHE A 45 -7.93 -26.15 31.40
CA PHE A 45 -8.78 -26.90 30.48
C PHE A 45 -8.20 -26.94 29.06
N GLU A 46 -7.66 -25.82 28.58
CA GLU A 46 -7.00 -25.71 27.27
C GLU A 46 -5.63 -26.41 27.21
N SER A 47 -5.08 -26.81 28.36
CA SER A 47 -3.74 -27.39 28.44
C SER A 47 -3.72 -28.92 28.28
N PRO A 48 -2.56 -29.51 27.90
CA PRO A 48 -2.37 -30.96 27.91
C PRO A 48 -2.52 -31.61 29.30
N LEU A 49 -2.54 -30.81 30.38
CA LEU A 49 -2.68 -31.29 31.75
C LEU A 49 -4.15 -31.45 32.19
N SER A 50 -5.11 -31.04 31.35
CA SER A 50 -6.56 -31.06 31.63
C SER A 50 -7.04 -32.39 32.23
N ASP A 51 -6.74 -33.52 31.57
CA ASP A 51 -7.17 -34.84 32.03
C ASP A 51 -6.53 -35.28 33.36
N SER A 52 -5.28 -34.86 33.59
CA SER A 52 -4.55 -35.18 34.83
C SER A 52 -5.07 -34.36 36.00
N PHE A 53 -5.36 -33.08 35.77
CA PHE A 53 -5.96 -32.19 36.74
C PHE A 53 -7.41 -32.61 37.07
N GLY A 54 -8.15 -33.07 36.07
CA GLY A 54 -9.52 -33.56 36.18
C GLY A 54 -9.76 -34.67 37.20
N LYS A 55 -8.71 -35.39 37.61
CA LYS A 55 -8.76 -36.39 38.69
C LYS A 55 -8.95 -35.78 40.08
N ASN A 56 -8.63 -34.49 40.23
CA ASN A 56 -8.70 -33.74 41.49
C ASN A 56 -9.76 -32.62 41.44
N VAL A 57 -10.71 -32.69 40.50
CA VAL A 57 -11.73 -31.66 40.29
C VAL A 57 -12.61 -31.44 41.53
N ASP A 58 -12.70 -32.44 42.41
CA ASP A 58 -13.45 -32.35 43.66
C ASP A 58 -12.91 -31.24 44.59
N SER A 59 -11.62 -30.92 44.47
CA SER A 59 -11.00 -29.82 45.23
C SER A 59 -11.52 -28.44 44.84
N ILE A 60 -12.22 -28.30 43.70
CA ILE A 60 -12.75 -27.03 43.19
C ILE A 60 -14.05 -26.64 43.91
N PHE A 61 -14.89 -27.61 44.30
CA PHE A 61 -16.25 -27.35 44.82
C PHE A 61 -16.31 -26.41 46.03
N PRO A 62 -15.47 -26.54 47.08
CA PRO A 62 -15.51 -25.64 48.23
C PRO A 62 -15.25 -24.17 47.88
N TYR A 63 -14.60 -23.90 46.75
CA TYR A 63 -14.29 -22.56 46.26
C TYR A 63 -15.37 -22.05 45.34
N TRP A 64 -15.89 -22.92 44.47
CA TRP A 64 -17.05 -22.62 43.64
C TRP A 64 -18.28 -22.21 44.47
N GLU A 65 -18.53 -22.87 45.60
CA GLU A 65 -19.63 -22.52 46.52
C GLU A 65 -19.48 -21.12 47.15
N LYS A 66 -18.28 -20.53 47.17
CA LYS A 66 -18.02 -19.18 47.68
C LYS A 66 -18.23 -18.08 46.62
N VAL A 67 -18.46 -18.44 45.35
CA VAL A 67 -18.65 -17.47 44.26
C VAL A 67 -20.07 -16.89 44.33
N GLU A 68 -20.17 -15.60 44.65
CA GLU A 68 -21.46 -14.91 44.78
C GLU A 68 -22.08 -14.51 43.42
N ASP A 69 -21.26 -14.23 42.40
CA ASP A 69 -21.75 -13.85 41.08
C ASP A 69 -22.35 -15.06 40.36
N GLU A 70 -23.64 -14.98 40.02
CA GLU A 70 -24.40 -16.08 39.43
C GLU A 70 -23.82 -16.52 38.08
N LYS A 71 -23.29 -15.58 37.28
CA LYS A 71 -22.77 -15.87 35.95
C LYS A 71 -21.41 -16.54 36.03
N ASP A 72 -20.50 -16.01 36.83
CA ASP A 72 -19.18 -16.62 37.02
C ASP A 72 -19.32 -17.99 37.70
N SER A 73 -20.24 -18.14 38.66
CA SER A 73 -20.57 -19.43 39.27
C SER A 73 -21.03 -20.46 38.22
N GLU A 74 -21.87 -20.06 37.27
CA GLU A 74 -22.32 -20.96 36.20
C GLU A 74 -21.19 -21.34 35.23
N ASP A 75 -20.38 -20.37 34.81
CA ASP A 75 -19.24 -20.59 33.91
C ASP A 75 -18.19 -21.51 34.55
N ILE A 76 -17.93 -21.34 35.85
CA ILE A 76 -17.04 -22.23 36.62
C ILE A 76 -17.62 -23.64 36.72
N LEU A 77 -18.92 -23.80 36.98
CA LEU A 77 -19.55 -25.12 37.04
C LEU A 77 -19.45 -25.87 35.70
N ARG A 78 -19.63 -25.16 34.57
CA ARG A 78 -19.35 -25.73 33.24
C ARG A 78 -17.90 -26.24 33.14
N LEU A 79 -16.92 -25.43 33.54
CA LEU A 79 -15.50 -25.80 33.49
C LEU A 79 -15.19 -27.01 34.38
N ILE A 80 -15.78 -27.08 35.58
CA ILE A 80 -15.67 -28.25 36.47
C ILE A 80 -16.14 -29.51 35.73
N LEU A 81 -17.31 -29.44 35.09
CA LEU A 81 -17.90 -30.56 34.36
C LEU A 81 -17.11 -30.91 33.09
N ASP A 82 -16.47 -29.93 32.46
CA ASP A 82 -15.59 -30.13 31.31
C ASP A 82 -14.22 -30.72 31.69
N LEU A 83 -13.73 -30.44 32.91
CA LEU A 83 -12.47 -30.95 33.44
C LEU A 83 -12.59 -32.33 34.07
N GLN A 84 -13.73 -32.66 34.69
CA GLN A 84 -13.88 -33.87 35.49
C GLN A 84 -13.57 -35.15 34.69
N THR A 85 -12.86 -36.08 35.31
CA THR A 85 -12.60 -37.43 34.77
C THR A 85 -12.98 -38.55 35.72
N THR A 86 -13.53 -38.22 36.90
CA THR A 86 -13.81 -39.16 37.99
C THR A 86 -15.21 -39.76 37.93
N ASN A 87 -16.16 -39.10 37.27
CA ASN A 87 -17.57 -39.50 37.15
C ASN A 87 -18.23 -39.84 38.50
N THR A 88 -17.92 -39.09 39.57
CA THR A 88 -18.46 -39.38 40.91
C THR A 88 -19.97 -39.09 41.00
N PRO A 89 -20.72 -39.84 41.83
CA PRO A 89 -22.15 -39.63 42.04
C PRO A 89 -22.51 -38.21 42.49
N GLU A 90 -21.65 -37.58 43.28
CA GLU A 90 -21.83 -36.24 43.82
C GLU A 90 -21.82 -35.19 42.70
N ILE A 91 -20.83 -35.23 41.79
CA ILE A 91 -20.76 -34.32 40.64
C ILE A 91 -21.97 -34.52 39.72
N ALA A 92 -22.36 -35.77 39.47
CA ALA A 92 -23.52 -36.09 38.65
C ALA A 92 -24.81 -35.49 39.24
N GLU A 93 -24.97 -35.52 40.57
CA GLU A 93 -26.13 -34.94 41.26
C GLU A 93 -26.13 -33.41 41.20
N ILE A 94 -24.98 -32.77 41.38
CA ILE A 94 -24.84 -31.31 41.23
C ILE A 94 -25.24 -30.89 39.81
N ALA A 95 -24.67 -31.55 38.78
CA ALA A 95 -24.97 -31.25 37.38
C ALA A 95 -26.45 -31.49 37.04
N PHE A 96 -27.03 -32.60 37.52
CA PHE A 96 -28.43 -32.90 37.32
C PHE A 96 -29.35 -31.86 37.97
N ASN A 97 -29.07 -31.47 39.22
CA ASN A 97 -29.86 -30.47 39.94
C ASN A 97 -29.76 -29.09 39.29
N HIS A 98 -28.56 -28.70 38.84
CA HIS A 98 -28.35 -27.47 38.07
C HIS A 98 -29.22 -27.46 36.80
N LEU A 99 -29.11 -28.50 35.97
CA LEU A 99 -29.89 -28.60 34.72
C LEU A 99 -31.40 -28.69 34.99
N LYS A 100 -31.83 -29.41 36.02
CA LYS A 100 -33.24 -29.51 36.41
C LYS A 100 -33.80 -28.17 36.83
N ASN A 101 -33.06 -27.40 37.63
CA ASN A 101 -33.50 -26.07 38.06
C ASN A 101 -33.66 -25.13 36.86
N LYS A 102 -32.71 -25.16 35.92
CA LYS A 102 -32.69 -24.28 34.75
C LYS A 102 -33.66 -24.69 33.64
N TYR A 103 -33.79 -25.99 33.36
CA TYR A 103 -34.48 -26.52 32.19
C TYR A 103 -35.67 -27.45 32.52
N SER A 104 -36.23 -27.38 33.73
CA SER A 104 -37.38 -28.23 34.15
C SER A 104 -38.59 -28.23 33.20
N LYS A 105 -38.78 -27.17 32.41
CA LYS A 105 -39.89 -27.02 31.46
C LYS A 105 -39.59 -27.57 30.06
N ASP A 106 -38.38 -28.05 29.81
CA ASP A 106 -37.99 -28.61 28.52
C ASP A 106 -38.75 -29.92 28.25
N LYS A 107 -39.49 -29.95 27.14
CA LYS A 107 -40.30 -31.10 26.71
C LYS A 107 -39.46 -32.38 26.58
N TYR A 108 -38.19 -32.25 26.21
CA TYR A 108 -37.28 -33.37 25.97
C TYR A 108 -36.23 -33.52 27.08
N PHE A 109 -36.45 -32.91 28.26
CA PHE A 109 -35.49 -32.90 29.37
C PHE A 109 -34.90 -34.29 29.68
N ASN A 110 -35.76 -35.29 29.94
CA ASN A 110 -35.30 -36.64 30.30
C ASN A 110 -34.52 -37.33 29.17
N GLU A 111 -34.87 -37.04 27.92
CA GLU A 111 -34.18 -37.58 26.76
C GLU A 111 -32.79 -36.94 26.61
N LYS A 112 -32.69 -35.63 26.78
CA LYS A 112 -31.41 -34.91 26.78
C LYS A 112 -30.50 -35.35 27.92
N ILE A 113 -31.05 -35.56 29.14
CA ILE A 113 -30.30 -36.12 30.29
C ILE A 113 -29.73 -37.51 29.96
N ARG A 114 -30.45 -38.34 29.18
CA ARG A 114 -29.91 -39.62 28.67
C ARG A 114 -28.75 -39.39 27.71
N LEU A 115 -28.93 -38.51 26.72
CA LEU A 115 -27.97 -38.26 25.64
C LEU A 115 -26.64 -37.69 26.14
N ILE A 116 -26.65 -36.89 27.21
CA ILE A 116 -25.44 -36.33 27.83
C ILE A 116 -24.80 -37.24 28.88
N GLY A 117 -25.31 -38.47 29.04
CA GLY A 117 -24.73 -39.49 29.92
C GLY A 117 -25.06 -39.39 31.42
N LEU A 118 -25.76 -38.33 31.87
CA LEU A 118 -26.14 -38.15 33.28
C LEU A 118 -27.15 -39.18 33.81
N ARG A 119 -27.88 -39.87 32.92
CA ARG A 119 -28.83 -40.92 33.34
C ARG A 119 -28.12 -42.14 33.93
N ASN A 120 -27.08 -42.63 33.24
CA ASN A 120 -26.34 -43.81 33.67
C ASN A 120 -25.11 -43.45 34.51
N ARG A 121 -24.62 -42.21 34.38
CA ARG A 121 -23.45 -41.66 35.07
C ARG A 121 -22.13 -42.34 34.68
N ASP A 122 -22.09 -42.97 33.51
CA ASP A 122 -20.90 -43.68 33.00
C ASP A 122 -19.84 -42.70 32.45
N ASP A 123 -20.30 -41.69 31.70
CA ASP A 123 -19.51 -40.55 31.21
C ASP A 123 -20.45 -39.35 31.02
N PHE A 124 -20.22 -38.30 31.80
CA PHE A 124 -20.98 -37.05 31.72
C PHE A 124 -20.07 -35.84 31.66
N ARG A 125 -18.85 -36.02 31.12
CA ARG A 125 -17.92 -34.91 30.89
C ARG A 125 -18.55 -33.91 29.91
N GLY A 126 -18.56 -32.65 30.33
CA GLY A 126 -19.22 -31.55 29.61
C GLY A 126 -20.73 -31.68 29.50
N ALA A 127 -21.39 -32.41 30.39
CA ALA A 127 -22.84 -32.61 30.37
C ALA A 127 -23.64 -31.30 30.28
N ILE A 128 -23.22 -30.24 30.98
CA ILE A 128 -23.90 -28.93 30.90
C ILE A 128 -23.78 -28.34 29.49
N ARG A 129 -22.56 -28.23 28.95
CA ARG A 129 -22.28 -27.74 27.60
C ARG A 129 -23.04 -28.54 26.54
N ASN A 130 -23.05 -29.87 26.67
CA ASN A 130 -23.72 -30.77 25.76
C ASN A 130 -25.25 -30.62 25.83
N TYR A 131 -25.83 -30.42 27.03
CA TYR A 131 -27.26 -30.16 27.19
C TYR A 131 -27.67 -28.86 26.48
N GLU A 132 -26.83 -27.83 26.61
CA GLU A 132 -27.08 -26.52 26.03
C GLU A 132 -26.93 -26.55 24.51
N LEU A 133 -25.95 -27.29 24.00
CA LEU A 133 -25.89 -27.60 22.57
C LEU A 133 -27.20 -28.24 22.13
N LEU A 134 -27.63 -29.36 22.74
CA LEU A 134 -28.91 -30.03 22.41
C LEU A 134 -30.13 -29.10 22.52
N SER A 135 -30.06 -28.06 23.34
CA SER A 135 -31.14 -27.07 23.51
C SER A 135 -31.10 -25.95 22.46
N HIS A 136 -29.94 -25.73 21.86
CA HIS A 136 -29.75 -24.84 20.73
C HIS A 136 -30.05 -25.52 19.38
N LEU A 137 -29.94 -26.86 19.30
CA LEU A 137 -30.23 -27.59 18.07
C LEU A 137 -31.70 -27.44 17.69
N ASP A 138 -31.95 -26.60 16.68
CA ASP A 138 -33.24 -26.47 16.01
C ASP A 138 -33.00 -26.14 14.52
N GLN A 139 -33.98 -26.41 13.67
CA GLN A 139 -33.86 -26.13 12.24
C GLN A 139 -33.65 -24.62 11.98
N GLY A 140 -32.69 -24.27 11.13
CA GLY A 140 -32.32 -22.89 10.82
C GLY A 140 -31.49 -22.20 11.92
N LYS A 141 -30.99 -22.95 12.90
CA LYS A 141 -29.99 -22.47 13.87
C LYS A 141 -28.58 -22.73 13.36
N PHE A 142 -27.64 -21.91 13.85
CA PHE A 142 -26.26 -21.93 13.38
C PHE A 142 -25.31 -22.50 14.44
N VAL A 143 -24.24 -23.10 13.98
CA VAL A 143 -23.15 -23.64 14.80
C VAL A 143 -21.81 -23.32 14.15
N TYR A 144 -20.74 -23.34 14.93
CA TYR A 144 -19.37 -23.27 14.43
C TYR A 144 -18.67 -24.61 14.64
N HIS A 145 -17.92 -25.07 13.65
CA HIS A 145 -17.17 -26.33 13.73
C HIS A 145 -15.68 -26.10 14.02
N ASN A 146 -15.23 -26.53 15.19
CA ASN A 146 -13.86 -26.33 15.67
C ASN A 146 -12.78 -27.05 14.84
N GLY A 147 -13.13 -28.14 14.15
CA GLY A 147 -12.22 -28.88 13.26
C GLY A 147 -12.06 -28.28 11.85
N GLY A 148 -12.42 -27.02 11.63
CA GLY A 148 -12.10 -26.28 10.40
C GLY A 148 -13.17 -26.26 9.29
N TRP A 149 -14.35 -26.84 9.51
CA TRP A 149 -15.45 -26.80 8.52
C TRP A 149 -16.16 -25.43 8.46
N GLY A 150 -15.90 -24.57 9.44
CA GLY A 150 -16.43 -23.20 9.49
C GLY A 150 -17.82 -23.12 10.10
N THR A 151 -18.57 -22.10 9.68
CA THR A 151 -19.95 -21.88 10.11
C THR A 151 -20.87 -22.90 9.44
N GLY A 152 -21.85 -23.44 10.16
CA GLY A 152 -22.86 -24.33 9.59
C GLY A 152 -24.28 -24.02 10.05
N GLU A 153 -25.24 -24.37 9.21
CA GLU A 153 -26.67 -24.28 9.45
C GLU A 153 -27.25 -25.67 9.68
N ILE A 154 -28.11 -25.79 10.69
CA ILE A 154 -28.83 -27.02 10.99
C ILE A 154 -30.03 -27.14 10.06
N VAL A 155 -29.97 -28.13 9.18
CA VAL A 155 -31.01 -28.41 8.18
C VAL A 155 -32.09 -29.34 8.74
N ASP A 156 -31.69 -30.36 9.50
CA ASP A 156 -32.59 -31.34 10.10
C ASP A 156 -31.96 -31.98 11.35
N ILE A 157 -32.81 -32.51 12.24
CA ILE A 157 -32.42 -33.10 13.53
C ILE A 157 -33.25 -34.36 13.79
N SER A 158 -32.57 -35.46 14.10
CA SER A 158 -33.23 -36.70 14.49
C SER A 158 -32.77 -37.15 15.88
N LEU A 159 -33.60 -36.90 16.89
CA LEU A 159 -33.36 -37.42 18.25
C LEU A 159 -33.40 -38.95 18.32
N ILE A 160 -34.11 -39.61 17.39
CA ILE A 160 -34.22 -41.08 17.34
C ILE A 160 -32.96 -41.70 16.76
N ARG A 161 -32.39 -41.08 15.71
CA ARG A 161 -31.11 -41.52 15.12
C ARG A 161 -29.90 -40.96 15.85
N GLU A 162 -30.12 -40.01 16.76
CA GLU A 162 -29.07 -39.26 17.45
C GLU A 162 -28.13 -38.56 16.47
N GLU A 163 -28.71 -37.96 15.42
CA GLU A 163 -28.01 -37.39 14.26
C GLU A 163 -28.54 -36.00 13.88
N LEU A 164 -27.66 -35.20 13.28
CA LEU A 164 -27.89 -33.88 12.71
C LEU A 164 -27.55 -33.88 11.24
N VAL A 165 -28.34 -33.17 10.43
CA VAL A 165 -27.99 -32.83 9.06
C VAL A 165 -27.62 -31.36 9.01
N LEU A 166 -26.39 -31.07 8.62
CA LEU A 166 -25.83 -29.71 8.59
C LEU A 166 -25.30 -29.35 7.20
N GLU A 167 -25.32 -28.07 6.87
CA GLU A 167 -24.61 -27.50 5.73
C GLU A 167 -23.55 -26.53 6.24
N PHE A 168 -22.31 -26.64 5.76
CA PHE A 168 -21.17 -25.88 6.26
C PHE A 168 -20.56 -25.01 5.16
N GLU A 169 -19.94 -23.91 5.58
CA GLU A 169 -19.26 -22.96 4.72
C GLU A 169 -18.12 -23.57 3.89
N ASN A 170 -17.21 -24.31 4.53
CA ASN A 170 -16.00 -24.83 3.88
C ASN A 170 -16.16 -26.27 3.37
N VAL A 171 -17.38 -26.82 3.38
CA VAL A 171 -17.64 -28.21 3.00
C VAL A 171 -18.80 -28.27 2.03
N THR A 172 -18.58 -28.91 0.88
CA THR A 172 -19.62 -29.06 -0.12
C THR A 172 -20.67 -30.09 0.31
N GLY A 173 -21.94 -29.69 0.18
CA GLY A 173 -23.11 -30.52 0.43
C GLY A 173 -23.42 -30.76 1.91
N ARG A 174 -24.57 -31.40 2.14
CA ARG A 174 -25.05 -31.72 3.49
C ARG A 174 -24.20 -32.80 4.14
N ARG A 175 -24.03 -32.69 5.45
CA ARG A 175 -23.25 -33.60 6.29
C ARG A 175 -24.10 -34.13 7.43
N ASP A 176 -24.06 -35.44 7.59
CA ASP A 176 -24.67 -36.12 8.72
C ASP A 176 -23.64 -36.21 9.85
N LEU A 177 -23.97 -35.69 11.03
CA LEU A 177 -23.16 -35.79 12.24
C LEU A 177 -23.95 -36.48 13.35
N SER A 178 -23.35 -37.45 14.01
CA SER A 178 -23.89 -37.99 15.27
C SER A 178 -23.80 -36.94 16.38
N PHE A 179 -24.67 -37.02 17.38
CA PHE A 179 -24.60 -36.15 18.57
C PHE A 179 -23.27 -36.26 19.31
N SER A 180 -22.68 -37.46 19.37
CA SER A 180 -21.34 -37.66 19.95
C SER A 180 -20.28 -36.83 19.22
N ASN A 181 -20.29 -36.82 17.88
CA ASN A 181 -19.38 -35.98 17.11
C ASN A 181 -19.71 -34.49 17.26
N ALA A 182 -20.99 -34.14 17.39
CA ALA A 182 -21.43 -32.76 17.62
C ALA A 182 -20.90 -32.20 18.94
N PHE A 183 -20.98 -32.96 20.04
CA PHE A 183 -20.50 -32.54 21.37
C PHE A 183 -19.02 -32.19 21.42
N SER A 184 -18.22 -32.83 20.58
CA SER A 184 -16.78 -32.60 20.50
C SER A 184 -16.39 -31.47 19.55
N ASN A 185 -17.21 -31.16 18.54
CA ASN A 185 -16.79 -30.32 17.42
C ASN A 185 -17.65 -29.08 17.19
N LEU A 186 -18.87 -29.00 17.74
CA LEU A 186 -19.80 -27.92 17.45
C LEU A 186 -19.94 -26.94 18.63
N VAL A 187 -19.89 -25.66 18.31
CA VAL A 187 -20.18 -24.56 19.23
C VAL A 187 -21.47 -23.86 18.77
N PRO A 188 -22.48 -23.69 19.64
CA PRO A 188 -23.69 -22.93 19.31
C PRO A 188 -23.39 -21.49 18.86
N LEU A 189 -24.00 -21.05 17.77
CA LEU A 189 -23.97 -19.65 17.34
C LEU A 189 -25.38 -19.04 17.42
N PRO A 190 -25.59 -17.98 18.22
CA PRO A 190 -26.82 -17.21 18.22
C PRO A 190 -27.11 -16.61 16.82
N ASN A 191 -28.39 -16.42 16.49
CA ASN A 191 -28.79 -15.87 15.18
C ASN A 191 -28.30 -14.43 14.97
N ASP A 192 -28.02 -13.67 16.04
CA ASP A 192 -27.45 -12.32 15.96
C ASP A 192 -25.92 -12.33 15.92
N HIS A 193 -25.26 -13.49 15.97
CA HIS A 193 -23.81 -13.61 15.87
C HIS A 193 -23.33 -13.25 14.45
N PHE A 194 -22.19 -12.58 14.33
CA PHE A 194 -21.62 -12.13 13.06
C PHE A 194 -21.49 -13.27 12.04
N LEU A 195 -20.89 -14.40 12.44
CA LEU A 195 -20.74 -15.58 11.57
C LEU A 195 -22.09 -16.18 11.14
N ALA A 196 -23.06 -16.24 12.06
CA ALA A 196 -24.39 -16.76 11.76
C ALA A 196 -25.11 -15.88 10.73
N LYS A 197 -25.04 -14.55 10.88
CA LYS A 197 -25.56 -13.59 9.89
C LYS A 197 -24.85 -13.71 8.55
N ARG A 198 -23.52 -13.84 8.56
CA ARG A 198 -22.69 -13.93 7.34
C ARG A 198 -23.02 -15.17 6.53
N PHE A 199 -23.19 -16.32 7.19
CA PHE A 199 -23.53 -17.57 6.52
C PHE A 199 -25.01 -17.67 6.17
N GLY A 200 -25.90 -17.30 7.10
CA GLY A 200 -27.34 -17.49 6.94
C GLY A 200 -28.03 -16.49 6.01
N ASN A 201 -27.61 -15.23 6.01
CA ASN A 201 -28.15 -14.22 5.10
C ASN A 201 -27.09 -13.16 4.75
N PRO A 202 -26.17 -13.47 3.82
CA PRO A 202 -25.10 -12.55 3.44
C PRO A 202 -25.63 -11.24 2.82
N ASP A 203 -26.73 -11.29 2.07
CA ASP A 203 -27.31 -10.12 1.41
C ASP A 203 -27.84 -9.09 2.42
N ASP A 204 -28.52 -9.54 3.47
CA ASP A 204 -28.99 -8.66 4.55
C ASP A 204 -27.80 -8.08 5.34
N LEU A 205 -26.77 -8.88 5.58
CA LEU A 205 -25.57 -8.42 6.28
C LEU A 205 -24.81 -7.38 5.44
N GLU A 206 -24.71 -7.57 4.13
CA GLU A 206 -24.15 -6.59 3.20
C GLU A 206 -24.94 -5.28 3.24
N ALA A 207 -26.27 -5.35 3.16
CA ALA A 207 -27.14 -4.17 3.22
C ALA A 207 -26.97 -3.40 4.54
N GLU A 208 -26.94 -4.11 5.67
CA GLU A 208 -26.67 -3.52 6.99
C GLU A 208 -25.26 -2.89 7.04
N ALA A 209 -24.24 -3.55 6.49
CA ALA A 209 -22.87 -3.06 6.46
C ALA A 209 -22.72 -1.79 5.62
N LYS A 210 -23.47 -1.67 4.52
CA LYS A 210 -23.52 -0.46 3.69
C LYS A 210 -24.25 0.69 4.41
N ALA A 211 -25.35 0.40 5.11
CA ALA A 211 -26.12 1.40 5.84
C ALA A 211 -25.40 1.93 7.09
N ASP A 212 -24.92 1.02 7.94
CA ASP A 212 -24.21 1.34 9.18
C ASP A 212 -22.94 0.47 9.34
N PRO A 213 -21.82 0.91 8.73
CA PRO A 213 -20.54 0.20 8.84
C PRO A 213 -20.06 0.05 10.29
N VAL A 214 -20.37 1.01 11.17
CA VAL A 214 -19.88 1.00 12.55
C VAL A 214 -20.59 -0.08 13.34
N LYS A 215 -21.91 -0.22 13.15
CA LYS A 215 -22.69 -1.30 13.77
C LYS A 215 -22.14 -2.68 13.42
N ILE A 216 -21.84 -2.93 12.15
CA ILE A 216 -21.32 -4.24 11.72
C ILE A 216 -19.91 -4.50 12.23
N ILE A 217 -19.03 -3.48 12.26
CA ILE A 217 -17.70 -3.66 12.86
C ILE A 217 -17.78 -3.88 14.37
N ARG A 218 -18.71 -3.21 15.08
CA ARG A 218 -18.95 -3.52 16.51
C ARG A 218 -19.43 -4.96 16.69
N LEU A 219 -20.32 -5.43 15.81
CA LEU A 219 -20.82 -6.81 15.83
C LEU A 219 -19.67 -7.82 15.63
N LEU A 220 -18.84 -7.59 14.61
CA LEU A 220 -17.66 -8.40 14.31
C LEU A 220 -16.71 -8.44 15.50
N LEU A 221 -16.36 -7.28 16.08
CA LEU A 221 -15.42 -7.21 17.21
C LEU A 221 -16.00 -7.76 18.53
N ARG A 222 -17.34 -7.73 18.70
CA ARG A 222 -18.02 -8.36 19.83
C ARG A 222 -17.86 -9.87 19.77
N ASP A 223 -18.02 -10.43 18.58
CA ASP A 223 -18.17 -11.87 18.37
C ASP A 223 -16.83 -12.57 18.09
N LEU A 224 -15.95 -11.93 17.31
CA LEU A 224 -14.65 -12.48 16.91
C LEU A 224 -13.48 -11.89 17.71
N GLY A 225 -13.75 -10.95 18.62
CA GLY A 225 -12.75 -10.27 19.41
C GLY A 225 -11.92 -9.23 18.64
N PRO A 226 -10.81 -8.74 19.24
CA PRO A 226 -9.95 -7.74 18.62
C PRO A 226 -9.31 -8.23 17.31
N LYS A 227 -9.41 -7.42 16.25
CA LYS A 227 -8.96 -7.78 14.89
C LYS A 227 -8.20 -6.62 14.24
N THR A 228 -7.12 -6.92 13.51
CA THR A 228 -6.39 -5.91 12.73
C THR A 228 -7.18 -5.48 11.49
N ALA A 229 -6.72 -4.42 10.81
CA ALA A 229 -7.32 -4.02 9.53
C ALA A 229 -7.22 -5.13 8.45
N ALA A 230 -6.19 -5.98 8.53
CA ALA A 230 -6.03 -7.11 7.63
C ALA A 230 -7.02 -8.23 7.96
N ASP A 231 -7.18 -8.57 9.23
CA ASP A 231 -8.11 -9.62 9.65
C ASP A 231 -9.56 -9.21 9.38
N ILE A 232 -9.92 -7.94 9.63
CA ILE A 232 -11.25 -7.41 9.27
C ILE A 232 -11.49 -7.52 7.75
N LYS A 233 -10.45 -7.31 6.94
CA LYS A 233 -10.54 -7.50 5.50
C LYS A 233 -10.78 -8.96 5.15
N GLU A 234 -10.10 -9.89 5.79
CA GLU A 234 -10.27 -11.32 5.56
C GLU A 234 -11.70 -11.80 5.90
N GLU A 235 -12.28 -11.29 6.99
CA GLU A 235 -13.62 -11.68 7.47
C GLU A 235 -14.77 -11.03 6.67
N MET A 236 -14.50 -9.97 5.91
CA MET A 236 -15.56 -9.16 5.27
C MET A 236 -15.41 -8.98 3.76
N ASN A 237 -14.19 -8.96 3.22
CA ASN A 237 -13.97 -8.77 1.79
C ASN A 237 -14.37 -10.04 1.03
N GLU A 238 -15.15 -9.90 -0.04
CA GLU A 238 -15.84 -10.99 -0.76
C GLU A 238 -16.90 -11.76 0.04
N LEU A 239 -16.79 -11.82 1.37
CA LEU A 239 -17.72 -12.55 2.22
C LEU A 239 -18.93 -11.72 2.67
N VAL A 240 -18.78 -10.39 2.73
CA VAL A 240 -19.85 -9.44 3.14
C VAL A 240 -19.89 -8.25 2.19
N ILE A 241 -18.73 -7.72 1.79
CA ILE A 241 -18.62 -6.59 0.87
C ILE A 241 -17.89 -7.05 -0.39
N PRO A 242 -18.44 -6.85 -1.60
CA PRO A 242 -17.77 -7.19 -2.85
C PRO A 242 -16.40 -6.50 -2.97
N SER A 243 -15.37 -7.21 -3.50
CA SER A 243 -14.01 -6.65 -3.59
C SER A 243 -13.91 -5.33 -4.34
N GLU A 244 -14.75 -5.12 -5.35
CA GLU A 244 -14.78 -3.89 -6.14
C GLU A 244 -15.17 -2.66 -5.30
N GLU A 245 -16.01 -2.86 -4.28
CA GLU A 245 -16.51 -1.81 -3.40
C GLU A 245 -15.68 -1.66 -2.11
N TRP A 246 -14.90 -2.68 -1.74
CA TRP A 246 -14.17 -2.77 -0.47
C TRP A 246 -13.35 -1.52 -0.15
N THR A 247 -12.52 -1.06 -1.08
CA THR A 247 -11.60 0.06 -0.83
C THR A 247 -12.37 1.34 -0.47
N LYS A 248 -13.47 1.60 -1.17
CA LYS A 248 -14.32 2.79 -0.95
C LYS A 248 -15.12 2.64 0.34
N TRP A 249 -15.69 1.46 0.57
CA TRP A 249 -16.46 1.16 1.78
C TRP A 249 -15.57 1.27 3.03
N TRP A 250 -14.40 0.64 3.04
CA TRP A 250 -13.46 0.64 4.18
C TRP A 250 -12.95 2.04 4.51
N GLN A 251 -12.64 2.87 3.50
CA GLN A 251 -12.26 4.27 3.74
C GLN A 251 -13.37 5.06 4.47
N SER A 252 -14.63 4.86 4.07
CA SER A 252 -15.79 5.48 4.73
C SER A 252 -16.02 4.92 6.14
N ALA A 253 -16.01 3.59 6.27
CA ALA A 253 -16.19 2.89 7.54
C ALA A 253 -15.13 3.31 8.55
N ARG A 254 -13.84 3.29 8.17
CA ARG A 254 -12.71 3.69 9.03
C ARG A 254 -12.83 5.14 9.52
N ALA A 255 -13.30 6.05 8.67
CA ALA A 255 -13.54 7.44 9.07
C ALA A 255 -14.64 7.54 10.14
N LYS A 256 -15.71 6.74 10.05
CA LYS A 256 -16.77 6.66 11.06
C LYS A 256 -16.29 5.97 12.34
N ILE A 257 -15.57 4.85 12.22
CA ILE A 257 -15.02 4.08 13.35
C ILE A 257 -14.06 4.94 14.19
N LYS A 258 -13.24 5.78 13.55
CA LYS A 258 -12.32 6.70 14.28
C LYS A 258 -13.07 7.62 15.24
N LYS A 259 -14.30 7.99 14.87
CA LYS A 259 -15.22 8.83 15.65
C LYS A 259 -16.06 8.03 16.64
N ASP A 260 -15.92 6.71 16.70
CA ASP A 260 -16.73 5.88 17.57
C ASP A 260 -16.23 5.90 19.03
N THR A 261 -17.17 5.96 19.98
CA THR A 261 -16.89 5.95 21.43
C THR A 261 -16.63 4.55 21.96
N LYS A 262 -17.14 3.48 21.30
CA LYS A 262 -16.96 2.09 21.74
C LYS A 262 -15.81 1.36 21.05
N ILE A 263 -15.40 1.77 19.84
CA ILE A 263 -14.28 1.13 19.14
C ILE A 263 -12.95 1.84 19.43
N ALA A 264 -12.01 1.13 20.04
CA ALA A 264 -10.60 1.48 20.08
C ALA A 264 -9.99 1.39 18.69
N THR A 265 -9.48 2.52 18.18
CA THR A 265 -8.79 2.60 16.89
C THR A 265 -7.29 2.51 17.13
N PRO A 266 -6.58 1.59 16.46
CA PRO A 266 -5.14 1.43 16.62
C PRO A 266 -4.35 2.62 16.07
N ALA A 267 -3.16 2.85 16.61
CA ALA A 267 -2.27 3.94 16.16
C ALA A 267 -1.53 3.56 14.86
N ASN A 268 -1.25 2.26 14.69
CA ASN A 268 -0.61 1.71 13.51
C ASN A 268 -1.48 0.62 12.85
N ILE A 269 -1.05 0.11 11.69
CA ILE A 269 -1.83 -0.88 10.92
C ILE A 269 -1.75 -2.31 11.46
N ARG A 270 -0.77 -2.60 12.32
CA ARG A 270 -0.51 -3.94 12.87
C ARG A 270 -1.24 -4.19 14.20
N GLU A 271 -1.67 -3.12 14.86
CA GLU A 271 -2.46 -3.19 16.09
C GLU A 271 -3.94 -3.46 15.78
N PRO A 272 -4.66 -4.17 16.65
CA PRO A 272 -6.06 -4.50 16.45
C PRO A 272 -6.99 -3.34 16.80
N PHE A 273 -8.14 -3.30 16.14
CA PHE A 273 -9.33 -2.64 16.64
C PHE A 273 -9.92 -3.49 17.77
N ALA A 274 -10.44 -2.85 18.81
CA ALA A 274 -11.04 -3.56 19.95
C ALA A 274 -12.27 -2.81 20.47
N LEU A 275 -13.20 -3.51 21.10
CA LEU A 275 -14.28 -2.87 21.85
C LEU A 275 -13.76 -2.40 23.21
N ARG A 276 -14.12 -1.18 23.60
CA ARG A 276 -13.83 -0.64 24.94
C ARG A 276 -14.82 -1.21 25.96
N SER A 277 -14.34 -1.47 27.18
CA SER A 277 -15.17 -1.89 28.32
C SER A 277 -16.09 -0.79 28.84
N ALA A 278 -15.73 0.48 28.65
CA ALA A 278 -16.55 1.65 28.97
C ALA A 278 -16.49 2.69 27.83
N GLU A 279 -17.58 3.44 27.65
CA GLU A 279 -17.61 4.56 26.71
C GLU A 279 -16.70 5.68 27.23
N VAL A 280 -15.68 6.02 26.45
CA VAL A 280 -14.84 7.20 26.72
C VAL A 280 -15.40 8.35 25.91
N SER A 281 -15.75 9.44 26.58
CA SER A 281 -16.28 10.65 25.92
C SER A 281 -15.26 11.24 24.95
N HIS A 282 -15.73 12.04 23.99
CA HIS A 282 -14.83 12.71 23.04
C HIS A 282 -13.90 13.68 23.77
N GLU A 283 -14.39 14.30 24.85
CA GLU A 283 -13.69 15.24 25.72
C GLU A 283 -12.52 14.58 26.48
N GLU A 284 -12.73 13.39 27.05
CA GLU A 284 -11.66 12.64 27.72
C GLU A 284 -10.58 12.17 26.73
N ARG A 285 -10.99 11.74 25.54
CA ARG A 285 -10.04 11.39 24.46
C ARG A 285 -9.20 12.59 24.06
N PHE A 286 -9.80 13.77 24.01
CA PHE A 286 -9.10 15.00 23.69
C PHE A 286 -8.09 15.41 24.76
N GLN A 287 -8.48 15.35 26.04
CA GLN A 287 -7.57 15.68 27.14
C GLN A 287 -6.34 14.75 27.16
N LYS A 288 -6.55 13.43 27.05
CA LYS A 288 -5.43 12.48 26.95
C LYS A 288 -4.54 12.73 25.73
N ALA A 289 -5.16 13.08 24.58
CA ALA A 289 -4.41 13.43 23.38
C ALA A 289 -3.55 14.68 23.61
N LEU A 290 -4.07 15.70 24.28
CA LEU A 290 -3.33 16.92 24.61
C LEU A 290 -2.22 16.70 25.64
N GLU A 291 -2.45 15.88 26.67
CA GLU A 291 -1.45 15.58 27.71
C GLU A 291 -0.21 14.91 27.14
N SER A 292 -0.37 14.10 26.09
CA SER A 292 0.74 13.44 25.40
C SER A 292 1.60 14.37 24.54
N LYS A 293 1.20 15.64 24.36
CA LYS A 293 1.78 16.58 23.40
C LYS A 293 2.51 17.73 24.09
N THR A 294 3.76 17.94 23.72
CA THR A 294 4.63 18.98 24.31
C THR A 294 4.86 20.18 23.39
N GLY A 295 4.76 20.00 22.07
CA GLY A 295 4.98 21.07 21.09
C GLY A 295 3.72 21.91 20.83
N THR A 296 3.85 23.24 20.83
CA THR A 296 2.76 24.20 20.53
C THR A 296 2.07 23.90 19.20
N GLU A 297 2.82 23.58 18.14
CA GLU A 297 2.26 23.25 16.83
C GLU A 297 1.42 21.97 16.86
N GLU A 298 1.90 20.93 17.54
CA GLU A 298 1.18 19.66 17.66
C GLU A 298 -0.11 19.83 18.46
N ILE A 299 -0.07 20.66 19.50
CA ILE A 299 -1.25 21.02 20.29
C ILE A 299 -2.26 21.75 19.41
N LEU A 300 -1.86 22.77 18.65
CA LEU A 300 -2.75 23.52 17.75
C LEU A 300 -3.37 22.61 16.68
N LEU A 301 -2.59 21.74 16.06
CA LEU A 301 -3.08 20.75 15.11
C LEU A 301 -4.07 19.78 15.76
N THR A 302 -3.83 19.38 17.00
CA THR A 302 -4.74 18.49 17.76
C THR A 302 -6.06 19.19 18.05
N ILE A 303 -6.01 20.43 18.56
CA ILE A 303 -7.20 21.28 18.80
C ILE A 303 -8.01 21.46 17.51
N TYR A 304 -7.35 21.83 16.42
CA TYR A 304 -7.98 22.03 15.12
C TYR A 304 -8.62 20.76 14.56
N ASN A 305 -7.87 19.66 14.51
CA ASN A 305 -8.38 18.39 13.97
C ASN A 305 -9.53 17.86 14.81
N PHE A 306 -9.45 17.95 16.14
CA PHE A 306 -10.53 17.53 17.02
C PHE A 306 -11.79 18.37 16.81
N SER A 307 -11.66 19.70 16.79
CA SER A 307 -12.78 20.62 16.58
C SER A 307 -13.45 20.42 15.22
N ARG A 308 -12.67 20.13 14.17
CA ARG A 308 -13.18 19.79 12.84
C ARG A 308 -13.89 18.45 12.83
N ASP A 309 -13.34 17.44 13.50
CA ASP A 309 -13.85 16.07 13.45
C ASP A 309 -15.10 15.89 14.34
N PHE A 310 -15.20 16.68 15.42
CA PHE A 310 -16.26 16.64 16.45
C PHE A 310 -16.83 18.04 16.78
N PRO A 311 -17.44 18.75 15.83
CA PRO A 311 -17.92 20.13 16.04
C PRO A 311 -18.97 20.26 17.14
N GLU A 312 -19.73 19.20 17.40
CA GLU A 312 -20.75 19.14 18.46
C GLU A 312 -20.16 19.30 19.87
N THR A 313 -18.91 18.87 20.10
CA THR A 313 -18.24 19.01 21.41
C THR A 313 -18.04 20.46 21.81
N LEU A 314 -17.92 21.38 20.83
CA LEU A 314 -17.81 22.82 21.09
C LEU A 314 -19.13 23.45 21.53
N LYS A 315 -20.25 22.72 21.52
CA LYS A 315 -21.50 23.18 22.16
C LYS A 315 -21.47 23.04 23.68
N ASN A 316 -20.62 22.15 24.21
CA ASN A 316 -20.41 22.03 25.65
C ASN A 316 -19.63 23.25 26.15
N ARG A 317 -20.23 24.01 27.08
CA ARG A 317 -19.69 25.26 27.59
C ARG A 317 -18.36 25.06 28.32
N ASP A 318 -18.25 24.02 29.13
CA ASP A 318 -17.06 23.75 29.94
C ASP A 318 -15.89 23.32 29.06
N PHE A 319 -16.17 22.46 28.08
CA PHE A 319 -15.17 22.04 27.09
C PHE A 319 -14.70 23.22 26.24
N LYS A 320 -15.64 24.03 25.74
CA LYS A 320 -15.34 25.25 24.97
C LYS A 320 -14.46 26.20 25.80
N ALA A 321 -14.78 26.43 27.07
CA ALA A 321 -13.99 27.26 27.97
C ALA A 321 -12.56 26.71 28.18
N SER A 322 -12.43 25.39 28.39
CA SER A 322 -11.12 24.73 28.54
C SER A 322 -10.23 24.89 27.31
N VAL A 323 -10.80 24.76 26.09
CA VAL A 323 -10.06 25.01 24.85
C VAL A 323 -9.65 26.49 24.73
N LYS A 324 -10.54 27.43 25.09
CA LYS A 324 -10.26 28.88 25.09
C LYS A 324 -9.07 29.20 26.00
N GLU A 325 -9.11 28.72 27.24
CA GLU A 325 -8.05 28.93 28.23
C GLU A 325 -6.72 28.36 27.75
N LYS A 326 -6.72 27.14 27.19
CA LYS A 326 -5.50 26.52 26.66
C LYS A 326 -4.89 27.35 25.53
N LEU A 327 -5.70 27.85 24.59
CA LEU A 327 -5.23 28.70 23.49
C LEU A 327 -4.66 30.04 23.99
N LEU A 328 -5.31 30.66 24.99
CA LEU A 328 -4.81 31.89 25.61
C LEU A 328 -3.46 31.67 26.31
N ASN A 329 -3.33 30.57 27.06
CA ASN A 329 -2.08 30.20 27.72
C ASN A 329 -0.94 29.95 26.71
N LEU A 330 -1.24 29.32 25.57
CA LEU A 330 -0.26 29.16 24.49
C LEU A 330 0.12 30.50 23.88
N TYR A 331 -0.85 31.39 23.65
CA TYR A 331 -0.61 32.72 23.09
C TYR A 331 0.30 33.58 23.98
N ALA A 332 0.15 33.47 25.30
CA ALA A 332 0.95 34.20 26.28
C ALA A 332 2.35 33.61 26.52
N SER A 333 2.69 32.47 25.91
CA SER A 333 3.98 31.80 26.13
C SER A 333 5.15 32.52 25.43
N ASP A 334 6.31 32.57 26.09
CA ASP A 334 7.51 33.27 25.57
C ASP A 334 8.12 32.62 24.32
N SER A 335 7.79 31.36 24.02
CA SER A 335 8.35 30.59 22.91
C SER A 335 7.46 30.57 21.66
N ILE A 336 6.34 31.29 21.65
CA ILE A 336 5.40 31.26 20.54
C ILE A 336 5.92 32.01 19.30
N THR A 337 5.76 31.40 18.13
CA THR A 337 6.12 32.03 16.86
C THR A 337 4.97 32.88 16.30
N PRO A 338 5.25 33.90 15.45
CA PRO A 338 4.19 34.66 14.78
C PRO A 338 3.22 33.80 13.97
N SER A 339 3.69 32.69 13.39
CA SER A 339 2.84 31.73 12.67
C SER A 339 1.84 31.06 13.61
N GLN A 340 2.28 30.67 14.81
CA GLN A 340 1.41 30.07 15.83
C GLN A 340 0.46 31.09 16.43
N GLN A 341 0.92 32.31 16.71
CA GLN A 341 0.06 33.42 17.14
C GLN A 341 -1.08 33.64 16.15
N PHE A 342 -0.77 33.71 14.86
CA PHE A 342 -1.79 33.86 13.82
C PHE A 342 -2.79 32.69 13.80
N GLN A 343 -2.31 31.44 13.91
CA GLN A 343 -3.19 30.27 13.97
C GLN A 343 -4.14 30.32 15.17
N ILE A 344 -3.67 30.76 16.34
CA ILE A 344 -4.50 30.96 17.52
C ILE A 344 -5.52 32.07 17.27
N LEU A 345 -5.12 33.22 16.74
CA LEU A 345 -6.03 34.34 16.46
C LEU A 345 -7.16 33.94 15.50
N VAL A 346 -6.84 33.20 14.42
CA VAL A 346 -7.86 32.70 13.49
C VAL A 346 -8.79 31.71 14.17
N PHE A 347 -8.26 30.78 14.96
CA PHE A 347 -9.09 29.83 15.69
C PHE A 347 -10.02 30.55 16.68
N MET A 348 -9.49 31.55 17.40
CA MET A 348 -10.22 32.36 18.36
C MET A 348 -11.39 33.10 17.70
N ASP A 349 -11.12 33.80 16.60
CA ASP A 349 -12.10 34.58 15.82
C ASP A 349 -13.21 33.71 15.20
N GLN A 350 -12.90 32.46 14.83
CA GLN A 350 -13.88 31.54 14.23
C GLN A 350 -14.77 30.82 15.25
N THR A 351 -14.29 30.64 16.48
CA THR A 351 -14.89 29.70 17.44
C THR A 351 -15.52 30.38 18.64
N PHE A 352 -15.00 31.54 19.05
CA PHE A 352 -15.40 32.24 20.27
C PHE A 352 -15.93 33.63 19.94
N ASP A 353 -16.98 34.02 20.66
CA ASP A 353 -17.45 35.40 20.64
C ASP A 353 -16.40 36.30 21.32
N ARG A 354 -16.31 37.56 20.88
CA ARG A 354 -15.45 38.54 21.53
C ARG A 354 -16.08 39.00 22.84
N ASP A 355 -15.86 38.23 23.90
CA ASP A 355 -16.16 38.63 25.28
C ASP A 355 -15.04 39.54 25.83
N ASP A 356 -15.29 40.32 26.90
CA ASP A 356 -14.36 41.33 27.48
C ASP A 356 -12.92 40.83 27.78
N GLU A 357 -12.71 39.52 28.02
CA GLU A 357 -11.37 38.93 28.20
C GLU A 357 -10.57 38.79 26.88
N GLY A 358 -11.25 38.70 25.73
CA GLY A 358 -10.64 38.64 24.40
C GLY A 358 -10.17 40.00 23.88
N ALA A 359 -10.48 41.10 24.59
CA ALA A 359 -10.13 42.46 24.21
C ALA A 359 -8.61 42.75 24.21
N SER A 360 -7.79 41.87 24.81
CA SER A 360 -6.33 42.00 24.82
C SER A 360 -5.64 41.39 23.60
N LEU A 361 -6.32 40.56 22.80
CA LEU A 361 -5.73 39.96 21.60
C LEU A 361 -5.85 40.93 20.41
N PRO A 362 -4.78 41.11 19.61
CA PRO A 362 -4.87 41.92 18.40
C PRO A 362 -5.85 41.30 17.41
N THR A 363 -6.56 42.15 16.68
CA THR A 363 -7.38 41.69 15.56
C THR A 363 -6.50 41.09 14.46
N ILE A 364 -7.06 40.21 13.62
CA ILE A 364 -6.36 39.66 12.45
C ILE A 364 -5.76 40.78 11.59
N LYS A 365 -6.49 41.89 11.44
CA LYS A 365 -6.02 43.08 10.73
C LYS A 365 -4.78 43.69 11.40
N GLU A 366 -4.88 44.04 12.68
CA GLU A 366 -3.79 44.66 13.45
C GLU A 366 -2.55 43.76 13.44
N PHE A 367 -2.73 42.45 13.62
CA PHE A 367 -1.66 41.49 13.59
C PHE A 367 -0.95 41.50 12.23
N ILE A 368 -1.69 41.34 11.11
CA ILE A 368 -1.11 41.32 9.76
C ILE A 368 -0.38 42.63 9.44
N THR A 369 -0.96 43.79 9.80
CA THR A 369 -0.33 45.10 9.56
C THR A 369 0.92 45.34 10.41
N GLY A 370 1.03 44.68 11.57
CA GLY A 370 2.17 44.79 12.48
C GLY A 370 3.30 43.79 12.21
N LEU A 371 3.14 42.86 11.27
CA LEU A 371 4.15 41.85 10.99
C LEU A 371 5.36 42.42 10.25
N SER A 372 6.55 42.16 10.79
CA SER A 372 7.83 42.53 10.15
C SER A 372 8.19 41.62 8.98
N ASN A 373 7.78 40.34 9.00
CA ASN A 373 8.01 39.37 7.93
C ASN A 373 6.77 38.50 7.71
N ILE A 374 5.91 38.94 6.79
CA ILE A 374 4.64 38.30 6.46
C ILE A 374 4.88 36.96 5.77
N GLU A 375 5.86 36.89 4.87
CA GLU A 375 6.20 35.72 4.08
C GLU A 375 6.57 34.53 4.98
N LYS A 376 7.55 34.72 5.87
CA LYS A 376 7.97 33.70 6.84
C LYS A 376 6.83 33.26 7.75
N THR A 377 6.01 34.22 8.18
CA THR A 377 4.88 33.96 9.09
C THR A 377 3.84 33.09 8.42
N ILE A 378 3.42 33.43 7.20
CA ILE A 378 2.44 32.67 6.45
C ILE A 378 2.97 31.28 6.10
N ASP A 379 4.23 31.17 5.64
CA ASP A 379 4.83 29.87 5.29
C ASP A 379 4.84 28.90 6.47
N GLY A 380 5.12 29.40 7.68
CA GLY A 380 5.13 28.61 8.92
C GLY A 380 3.74 28.16 9.43
N ILE A 381 2.63 28.58 8.82
CA ILE A 381 1.29 28.11 9.20
C ILE A 381 1.10 26.67 8.71
N ALA A 382 0.90 25.72 9.63
CA ALA A 382 0.67 24.31 9.29
C ALA A 382 -0.76 24.05 8.78
N ILE A 383 -1.75 24.73 9.36
CA ILE A 383 -3.16 24.52 9.01
C ILE A 383 -3.50 25.24 7.68
N ILE A 384 -3.78 24.47 6.62
CA ILE A 384 -4.02 25.01 5.26
C ILE A 384 -5.18 26.02 5.21
N SER A 385 -6.27 25.78 5.94
CA SER A 385 -7.42 26.70 6.01
C SER A 385 -7.04 28.03 6.65
N PHE A 386 -6.18 28.01 7.67
CA PHE A 386 -5.68 29.21 8.34
C PHE A 386 -4.67 29.94 7.47
N LYS A 387 -3.81 29.22 6.75
CA LYS A 387 -2.90 29.80 5.74
C LYS A 387 -3.69 30.53 4.65
N LYS A 388 -4.80 29.95 4.17
CA LYS A 388 -5.71 30.62 3.23
C LYS A 388 -6.36 31.88 3.84
N ARG A 389 -6.78 31.83 5.11
CA ARG A 389 -7.31 33.02 5.82
C ARG A 389 -6.24 34.11 5.98
N ALA A 390 -4.98 33.74 6.20
CA ALA A 390 -3.85 34.67 6.25
C ALA A 390 -3.67 35.41 4.92
N LEU A 391 -3.66 34.67 3.81
CA LEU A 391 -3.58 35.26 2.47
C LEU A 391 -4.76 36.20 2.20
N ALA A 392 -5.98 35.80 2.58
CA ALA A 392 -7.15 36.68 2.46
C ALA A 392 -6.99 37.97 3.30
N ALA A 393 -6.47 37.87 4.52
CA ALA A 393 -6.20 39.02 5.36
C ALA A 393 -5.11 39.95 4.78
N VAL A 394 -4.09 39.40 4.13
CA VAL A 394 -3.09 40.19 3.39
C VAL A 394 -3.77 40.99 2.26
N ARG A 395 -4.61 40.34 1.45
CA ARG A 395 -5.35 41.00 0.37
C ARG A 395 -6.29 42.10 0.87
N GLU A 396 -6.94 41.88 2.01
CA GLU A 396 -7.93 42.81 2.57
C GLU A 396 -7.29 44.06 3.22
N ASN A 397 -6.05 43.96 3.71
CA ASN A 397 -5.49 44.95 4.64
C ASN A 397 -4.17 45.58 4.20
N LEU A 398 -3.51 45.09 3.15
CA LEU A 398 -2.22 45.61 2.69
C LEU A 398 -2.33 46.13 1.25
N GLU A 399 -1.74 47.30 0.99
CA GLU A 399 -1.74 47.91 -0.34
C GLU A 399 -0.78 47.21 -1.31
N ASP A 400 0.35 46.68 -0.83
CA ASP A 400 1.36 45.95 -1.58
C ASP A 400 1.06 44.44 -1.73
N TRP A 401 -0.22 44.07 -1.58
CA TRP A 401 -0.66 42.68 -1.69
C TRP A 401 -0.33 42.04 -3.06
N PRO A 402 -0.40 42.73 -4.22
CA PRO A 402 -0.11 42.10 -5.51
C PRO A 402 1.33 41.57 -5.59
N GLU A 403 2.31 42.37 -5.16
CA GLU A 403 3.73 42.00 -5.15
C GLU A 403 3.99 40.82 -4.20
N ARG A 404 3.32 40.80 -3.05
CA ARG A 404 3.43 39.70 -2.09
C ARG A 404 2.79 38.42 -2.63
N PHE A 405 1.62 38.51 -3.24
CA PHE A 405 0.92 37.37 -3.82
C PHE A 405 1.73 36.72 -4.94
N VAL A 406 2.43 37.53 -5.75
CA VAL A 406 3.39 37.01 -6.73
C VAL A 406 4.51 36.22 -6.06
N LYS A 407 5.13 36.74 -5.00
CA LYS A 407 6.16 36.00 -4.25
C LYS A 407 5.62 34.70 -3.67
N PHE A 408 4.43 34.72 -3.08
CA PHE A 408 3.77 33.53 -2.55
C PHE A 408 3.47 32.50 -3.62
N LEU A 409 3.00 32.92 -4.80
CA LEU A 409 2.69 32.03 -5.91
C LEU A 409 3.92 31.22 -6.34
N LEU A 410 5.10 31.83 -6.29
CA LEU A 410 6.37 31.21 -6.69
C LEU A 410 6.88 30.17 -5.67
N ASN A 411 6.67 30.41 -4.37
CA ASN A 411 7.28 29.63 -3.29
C ASN A 411 6.34 28.61 -2.65
N ILE A 412 5.03 28.85 -2.63
CA ILE A 412 4.06 27.95 -2.00
C ILE A 412 3.98 26.64 -2.76
N GLN A 413 4.01 25.50 -2.04
CA GLN A 413 3.95 24.16 -2.64
C GLN A 413 2.51 23.64 -2.79
N GLN A 414 1.57 24.09 -1.95
CA GLN A 414 0.20 23.58 -1.94
C GLN A 414 -0.61 24.09 -3.14
N SER A 415 -1.04 23.18 -4.02
CA SER A 415 -1.77 23.49 -5.27
C SER A 415 -3.06 24.29 -5.04
N LEU A 416 -3.83 23.96 -3.99
CA LEU A 416 -5.06 24.67 -3.63
C LEU A 416 -4.83 26.14 -3.27
N LEU A 417 -3.67 26.46 -2.69
CA LEU A 417 -3.30 27.82 -2.35
C LEU A 417 -2.80 28.58 -3.58
N ARG A 418 -2.03 27.93 -4.46
CA ARG A 418 -1.66 28.51 -5.76
C ARG A 418 -2.89 28.86 -6.60
N ASP A 419 -3.91 28.01 -6.58
CA ASP A 419 -5.19 28.27 -7.25
C ASP A 419 -5.90 29.52 -6.71
N TYR A 420 -5.91 29.67 -5.38
CA TYR A 420 -6.45 30.86 -4.74
C TYR A 420 -5.66 32.12 -5.12
N LEU A 421 -4.32 32.08 -5.03
CA LEU A 421 -3.45 33.20 -5.37
C LEU A 421 -3.60 33.62 -6.83
N LEU A 422 -3.61 32.67 -7.76
CA LEU A 422 -3.77 32.92 -9.18
C LEU A 422 -5.11 33.59 -9.47
N LYS A 423 -6.19 33.12 -8.83
CA LYS A 423 -7.52 33.73 -8.97
C LYS A 423 -7.52 35.20 -8.54
N GLU A 424 -6.93 35.51 -7.39
CA GLU A 424 -6.87 36.90 -6.89
C GLU A 424 -5.95 37.78 -7.76
N LEU A 425 -4.83 37.23 -8.27
CA LEU A 425 -3.91 37.93 -9.17
C LEU A 425 -4.46 38.17 -10.59
N CYS A 426 -5.57 37.51 -10.97
CA CYS A 426 -6.28 37.80 -12.21
C CYS A 426 -7.19 39.03 -12.12
N ALA A 427 -7.23 39.71 -10.96
CA ALA A 427 -7.95 40.97 -10.82
C ALA A 427 -7.31 42.08 -11.69
N PRO A 428 -8.09 43.07 -12.19
CA PRO A 428 -7.58 44.10 -13.09
C PRO A 428 -6.37 44.88 -12.56
N GLU A 429 -6.32 45.13 -11.25
CA GLU A 429 -5.25 45.88 -10.58
C GLU A 429 -3.91 45.15 -10.48
N SER A 430 -3.92 43.81 -10.53
CA SER A 430 -2.73 42.96 -10.37
C SER A 430 -2.37 42.17 -11.64
N LEU A 431 -3.24 42.16 -12.64
CA LEU A 431 -3.08 41.38 -13.87
C LEU A 431 -1.77 41.69 -14.61
N ASN A 432 -1.38 42.96 -14.71
CA ASN A 432 -0.15 43.36 -15.39
C ASN A 432 1.10 42.80 -14.70
N LEU A 433 1.08 42.75 -13.36
CA LEU A 433 2.16 42.19 -12.57
C LEU A 433 2.24 40.66 -12.76
N LEU A 434 1.09 39.98 -12.77
CA LEU A 434 1.01 38.55 -13.06
C LEU A 434 1.53 38.22 -14.46
N VAL A 435 1.12 38.98 -15.49
CA VAL A 435 1.60 38.79 -16.87
C VAL A 435 3.13 38.94 -16.95
N ALA A 436 3.69 39.97 -16.30
CA ALA A 436 5.14 40.15 -16.26
C ALA A 436 5.85 38.99 -15.55
N GLN A 437 5.26 38.45 -14.48
CA GLN A 437 5.83 37.31 -13.77
C GLN A 437 5.74 36.01 -14.58
N VAL A 438 4.63 35.76 -15.26
CA VAL A 438 4.47 34.57 -16.12
C VAL A 438 5.49 34.59 -17.25
N LYS A 439 5.75 35.76 -17.87
CA LYS A 439 6.84 35.90 -18.85
C LYS A 439 8.20 35.54 -18.28
N LYS A 440 8.53 36.01 -17.07
CA LYS A 440 9.77 35.61 -16.38
C LYS A 440 9.84 34.10 -16.11
N LEU A 441 8.71 33.46 -15.78
CA LEU A 441 8.64 32.01 -15.60
C LEU A 441 8.89 31.26 -16.92
N ILE A 442 8.43 31.79 -18.04
CA ILE A 442 8.70 31.25 -19.38
C ILE A 442 10.18 31.41 -19.75
N ASP A 443 10.74 32.60 -19.51
CA ASP A 443 12.14 32.90 -19.86
C ASP A 443 13.15 32.15 -18.98
N SER A 444 12.77 31.77 -17.75
CA SER A 444 13.64 31.11 -16.77
C SER A 444 12.90 30.06 -15.95
N PRO A 445 12.47 28.94 -16.57
CA PRO A 445 11.63 27.93 -15.94
C PRO A 445 12.36 27.14 -14.83
N THR A 446 13.69 27.17 -14.82
CA THR A 446 14.54 26.47 -13.84
C THR A 446 14.55 27.12 -12.45
N LEU A 447 14.16 28.41 -12.34
CA LEU A 447 14.14 29.11 -11.05
C LEU A 447 13.02 28.61 -10.13
N TYR A 448 11.84 28.31 -10.71
CA TYR A 448 10.65 27.86 -9.98
C TYR A 448 9.99 26.68 -10.69
N PRO A 449 10.65 25.52 -10.76
CA PRO A 449 10.26 24.41 -11.65
C PRO A 449 8.88 23.85 -11.30
N GLU A 450 8.57 23.68 -10.02
CA GLU A 450 7.26 23.19 -9.59
C GLU A 450 6.11 24.16 -9.92
N THR A 451 6.36 25.46 -9.77
CA THR A 451 5.38 26.51 -10.06
C THR A 451 5.15 26.62 -11.56
N PHE A 452 6.22 26.56 -12.35
CA PHE A 452 6.14 26.52 -13.81
C PHE A 452 5.31 25.32 -14.30
N VAL A 453 5.65 24.10 -13.85
CA VAL A 453 4.93 22.87 -14.27
C VAL A 453 3.46 22.92 -13.85
N TRP A 454 3.16 23.41 -12.64
CA TRP A 454 1.78 23.62 -12.19
C TRP A 454 1.04 24.63 -13.07
N TYR A 455 1.67 25.76 -13.42
CA TYR A 455 1.07 26.80 -14.25
C TYR A 455 0.79 26.30 -15.67
N PHE A 456 1.76 25.63 -16.29
CA PHE A 456 1.60 24.97 -17.59
C PHE A 456 0.40 24.01 -17.58
N GLN A 457 0.30 23.16 -16.55
CA GLN A 457 -0.83 22.25 -16.38
C GLN A 457 -2.17 22.99 -16.26
N LYS A 458 -2.20 24.17 -15.62
CA LYS A 458 -3.41 24.99 -15.50
C LYS A 458 -3.84 25.58 -16.84
N VAL A 459 -2.89 26.09 -17.63
CA VAL A 459 -3.15 26.60 -18.99
C VAL A 459 -3.63 25.48 -19.93
N LEU A 460 -3.22 24.23 -19.69
CA LEU A 460 -3.71 23.10 -20.48
C LEU A 460 -5.21 22.77 -20.28
N ASN A 461 -5.81 23.18 -19.17
CA ASN A 461 -7.23 22.88 -18.87
C ASN A 461 -8.21 23.71 -19.73
N LYS A 462 -9.50 23.36 -19.69
CA LYS A 462 -10.54 23.96 -20.56
C LYS A 462 -10.64 25.48 -20.47
N ASP A 463 -10.45 26.05 -19.29
CA ASP A 463 -10.53 27.50 -19.04
C ASP A 463 -9.16 28.21 -19.11
N GLY A 464 -8.11 27.46 -19.47
CA GLY A 464 -6.73 27.95 -19.44
C GLY A 464 -6.44 29.07 -20.44
N SER A 465 -7.25 29.22 -21.49
CA SER A 465 -7.09 30.29 -22.49
C SER A 465 -7.38 31.69 -21.95
N LEU A 466 -8.05 31.79 -20.80
CA LEU A 466 -8.33 33.05 -20.11
C LEU A 466 -7.17 33.51 -19.21
N LEU A 467 -6.19 32.64 -18.97
CA LEU A 467 -5.03 32.96 -18.15
C LEU A 467 -3.96 33.71 -18.96
N PRO A 468 -3.07 34.48 -18.30
CA PRO A 468 -1.92 35.10 -18.95
C PRO A 468 -1.08 34.08 -19.74
N CYS A 469 -0.77 34.41 -21.01
CA CYS A 469 -0.09 33.49 -21.93
C CYS A 469 -0.83 32.17 -22.17
N GLY A 470 -2.16 32.15 -22.01
CA GLY A 470 -3.01 30.99 -22.28
C GLY A 470 -3.53 30.90 -23.71
N ASP A 471 -3.30 31.93 -24.51
CA ASP A 471 -3.55 31.93 -25.95
C ASP A 471 -2.61 30.94 -26.68
N ASP A 472 -2.91 30.60 -27.93
CA ASP A 472 -2.14 29.60 -28.67
C ASP A 472 -0.65 29.99 -28.84
N ALA A 473 -0.34 31.29 -28.91
CA ALA A 473 1.04 31.77 -28.97
C ALA A 473 1.75 31.59 -27.62
N GLY A 474 1.14 32.01 -26.51
CA GLY A 474 1.68 31.83 -25.17
C GLY A 474 1.83 30.37 -24.77
N LEU A 475 0.85 29.52 -25.11
CA LEU A 475 0.89 28.08 -24.85
C LEU A 475 2.05 27.39 -25.58
N ARG A 476 2.36 27.81 -26.81
CA ARG A 476 3.51 27.30 -27.58
C ARG A 476 4.84 27.67 -26.94
N SER A 477 4.97 28.92 -26.49
CA SER A 477 6.16 29.39 -25.76
C SER A 477 6.34 28.67 -24.42
N LEU A 478 5.24 28.48 -23.66
CA LEU A 478 5.25 27.67 -22.44
C LEU A 478 5.67 26.21 -22.71
N PHE A 479 5.24 25.62 -23.82
CA PHE A 479 5.59 24.24 -24.15
C PHE A 479 7.07 24.07 -24.51
N GLU A 480 7.64 25.03 -25.22
CA GLU A 480 9.09 25.07 -25.49
C GLU A 480 9.88 25.14 -24.18
N SER A 481 9.58 26.09 -23.31
CA SER A 481 10.19 26.21 -21.98
C SER A 481 9.96 24.99 -21.10
N PHE A 482 8.82 24.29 -21.28
CA PHE A 482 8.54 23.03 -20.59
C PHE A 482 9.51 21.93 -20.99
N LEU A 483 9.81 21.76 -22.29
CA LEU A 483 10.78 20.77 -22.75
C LEU A 483 12.21 21.13 -22.35
N ILE A 484 12.57 22.41 -22.36
CA ILE A 484 13.86 22.89 -21.86
C ILE A 484 14.02 22.55 -20.38
N LEU A 485 13.00 22.84 -19.56
CA LEU A 485 12.99 22.48 -18.15
C LEU A 485 13.04 20.96 -17.96
N TYR A 486 12.31 20.22 -18.77
CA TYR A 486 12.25 18.76 -18.70
C TYR A 486 13.64 18.14 -18.87
N HIS A 487 14.34 18.52 -19.94
CA HIS A 487 15.71 18.10 -20.20
C HIS A 487 16.67 18.47 -19.07
N TYR A 488 16.54 19.68 -18.51
CA TYR A 488 17.37 20.13 -17.38
C TYR A 488 17.15 19.28 -16.12
N LEU A 489 15.89 18.98 -15.77
CA LEU A 489 15.56 18.23 -14.56
C LEU A 489 15.90 16.74 -14.64
N GLU A 490 15.91 16.14 -15.84
CA GLU A 490 16.34 14.75 -16.05
C GLU A 490 17.78 14.50 -15.58
N GLN A 491 18.63 15.52 -15.65
CA GLN A 491 20.03 15.46 -15.20
C GLN A 491 20.18 15.52 -13.68
N SER A 492 19.09 15.80 -12.94
CA SER A 492 19.08 16.00 -11.50
C SER A 492 18.36 14.86 -10.76
N PRO A 493 19.09 13.93 -10.10
CA PRO A 493 18.49 12.78 -9.41
C PRO A 493 17.46 13.13 -8.32
N GLN A 494 17.55 14.33 -7.76
CA GLN A 494 16.68 14.83 -6.68
C GLN A 494 15.27 15.21 -7.16
N GLN A 495 15.06 15.38 -8.46
CA GLN A 495 13.81 15.90 -9.05
C GLN A 495 13.01 14.84 -9.83
N ARG A 496 13.28 13.54 -9.59
CA ARG A 496 12.67 12.41 -10.30
C ARG A 496 11.14 12.41 -10.29
N ASP A 497 10.51 12.90 -9.22
CA ASP A 497 9.06 12.91 -9.09
C ASP A 497 8.42 13.99 -9.98
N LEU A 498 9.07 15.16 -10.08
CA LEU A 498 8.64 16.23 -10.98
C LEU A 498 8.81 15.82 -12.44
N VAL A 499 9.92 15.15 -12.79
CA VAL A 499 10.14 14.58 -14.13
C VAL A 499 9.04 13.55 -14.47
N ARG A 500 8.73 12.62 -13.57
CA ARG A 500 7.62 11.67 -13.79
C ARG A 500 6.27 12.36 -13.99
N LYS A 501 6.01 13.43 -13.24
CA LYS A 501 4.80 14.25 -13.40
C LYS A 501 4.78 14.93 -14.77
N MET A 502 5.90 15.50 -15.21
CA MET A 502 6.03 16.13 -16.52
C MET A 502 5.82 15.13 -17.67
N TYR A 503 6.42 13.93 -17.60
CA TYR A 503 6.16 12.84 -18.54
C TYR A 503 4.66 12.53 -18.64
N THR A 504 4.01 12.37 -17.49
CA THR A 504 2.58 12.04 -17.42
C THR A 504 1.72 13.12 -18.07
N ILE A 505 2.04 14.40 -17.85
CA ILE A 505 1.32 15.52 -18.49
C ILE A 505 1.40 15.43 -20.03
N LEU A 506 2.53 14.98 -20.57
CA LEU A 506 2.71 14.81 -22.01
C LEU A 506 2.01 13.55 -22.54
N SER A 507 2.25 12.39 -21.93
CA SER A 507 1.79 11.09 -22.43
C SER A 507 0.29 10.83 -22.22
N THR A 508 -0.37 11.60 -21.34
CA THR A 508 -1.82 11.51 -21.07
C THR A 508 -2.65 11.47 -22.36
N ARG A 509 -3.58 10.51 -22.42
CA ARG A 509 -4.48 10.28 -23.58
C ARG A 509 -3.73 10.17 -24.92
N ARG A 510 -2.59 9.47 -24.95
CA ARG A 510 -1.74 9.29 -26.14
C ARG A 510 -1.30 10.63 -26.74
N PHE A 511 -0.65 11.46 -25.92
CA PHE A 511 -0.11 12.76 -26.34
C PHE A 511 -1.15 13.75 -26.87
N ALA A 512 -2.38 13.69 -26.35
CA ALA A 512 -3.47 14.58 -26.77
C ALA A 512 -3.14 16.07 -26.55
N ASN A 513 -2.45 16.39 -25.46
CA ASN A 513 -2.01 17.75 -25.16
C ASN A 513 -1.02 18.25 -26.21
N VAL A 514 -0.04 17.43 -26.58
CA VAL A 514 0.97 17.79 -27.59
C VAL A 514 0.33 17.97 -28.96
N ARG A 515 -0.60 17.09 -29.34
CA ARG A 515 -1.38 17.23 -30.58
C ARG A 515 -2.12 18.56 -30.64
N ARG A 516 -2.70 19.00 -29.52
CA ARG A 516 -3.40 20.30 -29.44
C ARG A 516 -2.44 21.47 -29.64
N ILE A 517 -1.26 21.42 -29.04
CA ILE A 517 -0.25 22.50 -29.10
C ILE A 517 0.36 22.61 -30.51
N LEU A 518 0.63 21.47 -31.15
CA LEU A 518 1.17 21.43 -32.51
C LEU A 518 0.13 21.83 -33.57
N LYS A 519 -1.16 21.70 -33.27
CA LYS A 519 -2.22 22.09 -34.21
C LYS A 519 -2.03 23.56 -34.62
N ASP A 520 -2.08 23.80 -35.93
CA ASP A 520 -1.95 25.14 -36.52
C ASP A 520 -0.63 25.86 -36.15
N SER A 521 0.40 25.12 -35.73
CA SER A 521 1.73 25.66 -35.46
C SER A 521 2.51 25.96 -36.74
N SER A 522 3.65 26.66 -36.64
CA SER A 522 4.51 26.91 -37.79
C SER A 522 5.49 25.74 -38.00
N LEU A 523 5.91 25.51 -39.26
CA LEU A 523 6.91 24.48 -39.57
C LEU A 523 8.22 24.64 -38.76
N PRO A 524 8.81 25.84 -38.62
CA PRO A 524 10.01 26.03 -37.80
C PRO A 524 9.79 25.64 -36.33
N TYR A 525 8.63 26.00 -35.77
CA TYR A 525 8.28 25.64 -34.40
C TYR A 525 8.16 24.12 -34.22
N ALA A 526 7.48 23.42 -35.14
CA ALA A 526 7.38 21.97 -35.09
C ALA A 526 8.76 21.29 -35.17
N GLN A 527 9.68 21.81 -36.00
CA GLN A 527 11.07 21.32 -36.09
C GLN A 527 11.84 21.51 -34.79
N GLU A 528 11.69 22.68 -34.16
CA GLU A 528 12.32 23.00 -32.88
C GLU A 528 11.82 22.10 -31.74
N ILE A 529 10.52 21.86 -31.65
CA ILE A 529 9.93 20.93 -30.68
C ILE A 529 10.48 19.52 -30.87
N LEU A 530 10.57 19.02 -32.11
CA LEU A 530 11.15 17.70 -32.38
C LEU A 530 12.62 17.63 -31.95
N LEU A 531 13.40 18.68 -32.17
CA LEU A 531 14.79 18.77 -31.70
C LEU A 531 14.91 18.81 -30.17
N LEU A 532 13.99 19.48 -29.47
CA LEU A 532 13.98 19.52 -28.01
C LEU A 532 13.59 18.16 -27.42
N VAL A 533 12.63 17.48 -28.03
CA VAL A 533 12.18 16.15 -27.63
C VAL A 533 13.31 15.12 -27.72
N THR A 534 14.15 15.17 -28.77
CA THR A 534 15.29 14.23 -28.90
C THR A 534 16.38 14.43 -27.85
N LYS A 535 16.40 15.59 -27.18
CA LYS A 535 17.31 15.84 -26.04
C LYS A 535 16.79 15.26 -24.72
N CYS A 536 15.51 14.89 -24.65
CA CYS A 536 14.89 14.40 -23.42
C CYS A 536 15.13 12.89 -23.27
N GLN A 537 16.00 12.50 -22.34
CA GLN A 537 16.52 11.13 -22.19
C GLN A 537 15.48 10.13 -21.65
N THR A 538 14.46 10.60 -20.93
CA THR A 538 13.41 9.73 -20.41
C THR A 538 12.33 9.40 -21.44
N MET A 539 12.30 10.10 -22.58
CA MET A 539 11.41 9.76 -23.69
C MET A 539 11.95 8.54 -24.41
N THR A 540 11.09 7.54 -24.61
CA THR A 540 11.49 6.34 -25.35
C THR A 540 11.56 6.60 -26.85
N ASP A 541 12.26 5.76 -27.61
CA ASP A 541 12.24 5.80 -29.08
C ASP A 541 10.82 5.70 -29.66
N HIS A 542 9.92 5.00 -28.94
CA HIS A 542 8.52 4.92 -29.30
C HIS A 542 7.81 6.27 -29.11
N ASP A 543 8.04 6.96 -27.99
CA ASP A 543 7.48 8.29 -27.73
C ASP A 543 7.95 9.31 -28.78
N ILE A 544 9.25 9.29 -29.11
CA ILE A 544 9.84 10.15 -30.15
C ILE A 544 9.15 9.87 -31.50
N LYS A 545 8.99 8.60 -31.91
CA LYS A 545 8.28 8.24 -33.15
C LYS A 545 6.82 8.73 -33.17
N ILE A 546 6.11 8.65 -32.03
CA ILE A 546 4.74 9.19 -31.92
C ILE A 546 4.76 10.70 -32.13
N LEU A 547 5.68 11.43 -31.49
CA LEU A 547 5.77 12.88 -31.59
C LEU A 547 6.14 13.35 -33.00
N HIS A 548 7.05 12.64 -33.68
CA HIS A 548 7.33 12.83 -35.10
C HIS A 548 6.08 12.61 -35.97
N SER A 549 5.36 11.51 -35.75
CA SER A 549 4.12 11.23 -36.49
C SER A 549 3.06 12.31 -36.28
N LEU A 550 2.93 12.84 -35.06
CA LEU A 550 2.01 13.95 -34.76
C LEU A 550 2.41 15.24 -35.50
N ALA A 551 3.70 15.55 -35.54
CA ALA A 551 4.22 16.71 -36.27
C ALA A 551 4.04 16.56 -37.79
N GLU A 552 4.25 15.36 -38.35
CA GLU A 552 4.03 15.06 -39.77
C GLU A 552 2.55 15.20 -40.18
N VAL A 553 1.62 14.83 -39.30
CA VAL A 553 0.18 15.02 -39.55
C VAL A 553 -0.18 16.50 -39.70
N VAL A 554 0.48 17.39 -38.93
CA VAL A 554 0.27 18.84 -39.04
C VAL A 554 1.07 19.44 -40.21
N HIS A 555 2.30 18.95 -40.42
CA HIS A 555 3.22 19.42 -41.44
C HIS A 555 3.76 18.26 -42.30
N PRO A 556 3.04 17.87 -43.36
CA PRO A 556 3.41 16.74 -44.21
C PRO A 556 4.81 16.85 -44.86
N SER A 557 5.33 18.07 -45.00
CA SER A 557 6.69 18.34 -45.50
C SER A 557 7.82 17.80 -44.61
N LEU A 558 7.53 17.43 -43.36
CA LEU A 558 8.50 16.79 -42.46
C LEU A 558 8.78 15.32 -42.86
N GLY A 559 7.78 14.61 -43.39
CA GLY A 559 7.91 13.21 -43.79
C GLY A 559 8.65 13.00 -45.12
N SER A 560 8.91 14.06 -45.89
CA SER A 560 9.45 13.95 -47.26
C SER A 560 10.97 14.17 -47.39
N LYS A 561 11.66 14.65 -46.34
CA LYS A 561 13.12 14.91 -46.41
C LYS A 561 14.02 13.78 -45.88
N ALA A 562 13.50 12.86 -45.07
CA ALA A 562 14.28 11.75 -44.50
C ALA A 562 14.51 10.56 -45.46
N LYS A 563 13.94 10.59 -46.67
CA LYS A 563 14.11 9.49 -47.65
C LYS A 563 15.23 9.69 -48.68
N ASN A 564 15.78 10.90 -48.85
CA ASN A 564 16.74 11.18 -49.94
C ASN A 564 18.15 11.63 -49.51
N GLU A 565 18.48 11.61 -48.22
CA GLU A 565 19.85 11.85 -47.73
C GLU A 565 20.32 10.76 -46.76
N LYS A 566 19.99 9.49 -47.06
CA LYS A 566 20.67 8.33 -46.46
C LYS A 566 21.61 7.73 -47.49
N ASN A 567 22.79 8.33 -47.62
CA ASN A 567 23.93 7.66 -48.21
C ASN A 567 25.15 7.87 -47.31
N LEU A 568 25.68 6.74 -46.83
CA LEU A 568 27.11 6.43 -46.67
C LEU A 568 27.83 6.48 -45.30
N ASP A 569 27.19 6.57 -44.12
CA ASP A 569 27.99 6.42 -42.87
C ASP A 569 27.37 5.75 -41.62
N ASP A 570 26.15 5.21 -41.68
CA ASP A 570 25.51 4.58 -40.48
C ASP A 570 25.68 3.04 -40.40
N SER A 571 26.58 2.45 -41.19
CA SER A 571 26.92 1.02 -41.03
C SER A 571 27.77 0.74 -39.79
N SER A 572 28.07 1.75 -38.97
CA SER A 572 28.91 1.60 -37.77
C SER A 572 28.14 1.23 -36.51
N THR A 573 26.80 1.27 -36.51
CA THR A 573 26.00 1.11 -35.28
C THR A 573 25.20 -0.19 -35.17
N THR A 574 24.94 -0.91 -36.27
CA THR A 574 24.18 -2.16 -36.27
C THR A 574 25.08 -3.38 -36.07
N ILE A 575 24.75 -4.22 -35.08
CA ILE A 575 25.42 -5.50 -34.84
C ILE A 575 24.62 -6.58 -35.56
N TRP A 576 25.11 -7.03 -36.71
CA TRP A 576 24.52 -8.19 -37.37
C TRP A 576 24.85 -9.47 -36.60
N THR A 577 23.94 -10.43 -36.55
CA THR A 577 24.18 -11.74 -35.93
C THR A 577 23.27 -12.82 -36.51
N THR A 578 23.63 -14.09 -36.34
CA THR A 578 22.73 -15.22 -36.65
C THR A 578 21.62 -15.36 -35.60
N GLN A 579 20.58 -16.13 -35.92
CA GLN A 579 19.54 -16.46 -34.95
C GLN A 579 20.11 -17.19 -33.72
N GLU A 580 21.09 -18.07 -33.92
CA GLU A 580 21.76 -18.81 -32.85
C GLU A 580 22.63 -17.89 -31.99
N GLY A 581 23.37 -16.97 -32.60
CA GLY A 581 24.16 -15.95 -31.88
C GLY A 581 23.28 -15.03 -31.04
N TYR A 582 22.13 -14.61 -31.58
CA TYR A 582 21.15 -13.81 -30.85
C TYR A 582 20.59 -14.55 -29.63
N GLN A 583 20.21 -15.83 -29.80
CA GLN A 583 19.73 -16.68 -28.71
C GLN A 583 20.79 -16.89 -27.63
N ARG A 584 22.04 -17.15 -28.01
CA ARG A 584 23.18 -17.32 -27.08
C ARG A 584 23.36 -16.09 -26.17
N ILE A 585 23.23 -14.89 -26.73
CA ILE A 585 23.31 -13.64 -25.95
C ILE A 585 22.08 -13.47 -25.05
N GLN A 586 20.88 -13.79 -25.51
CA GLN A 586 19.67 -13.78 -24.66
C GLN A 586 19.76 -14.77 -23.50
N GLU A 587 20.28 -15.97 -23.74
CA GLU A 587 20.50 -16.99 -22.72
C GLU A 587 21.55 -16.54 -21.69
N ARG A 588 22.66 -15.93 -22.13
CA ARG A 588 23.66 -15.35 -21.22
C ARG A 588 23.04 -14.25 -20.35
N MET A 589 22.25 -13.36 -20.93
CA MET A 589 21.55 -12.31 -20.17
C MET A 589 20.55 -12.91 -19.16
N HIS A 590 19.83 -13.97 -19.55
CA HIS A 590 18.92 -14.68 -18.66
C HIS A 590 19.68 -15.33 -17.50
N GLN A 591 20.77 -16.04 -17.78
CA GLN A 591 21.61 -16.69 -16.77
C GLN A 591 22.17 -15.68 -15.76
N ILE A 592 22.67 -14.52 -16.23
CA ILE A 592 23.12 -13.43 -15.34
C ILE A 592 21.97 -12.95 -14.46
N GLY A 593 20.78 -12.71 -15.05
CA GLY A 593 19.65 -12.13 -14.35
C GLY A 593 18.94 -13.05 -13.35
N THR A 594 18.86 -14.36 -13.63
CA THR A 594 18.05 -15.30 -12.83
C THR A 594 18.86 -16.24 -11.97
N VAL A 595 20.11 -16.57 -12.35
CA VAL A 595 20.97 -17.50 -11.62
C VAL A 595 22.08 -16.75 -10.90
N GLU A 596 23.00 -16.11 -11.64
CA GLU A 596 24.22 -15.54 -11.06
C GLU A 596 23.95 -14.33 -10.16
N THR A 597 22.93 -13.51 -10.48
CA THR A 597 22.51 -12.39 -9.61
C THR A 597 21.91 -12.88 -8.29
N VAL A 598 21.19 -14.01 -8.31
CA VAL A 598 20.57 -14.59 -7.10
C VAL A 598 21.64 -15.26 -6.23
N GLU A 599 22.57 -15.98 -6.84
CA GLU A 599 23.73 -16.56 -6.15
C GLU A 599 24.61 -15.47 -5.53
N ASN A 600 24.92 -14.42 -6.27
CA ASN A 600 25.69 -13.29 -5.74
C ASN A 600 24.96 -12.56 -4.60
N ALA A 601 23.62 -12.47 -4.63
CA ALA A 601 22.85 -11.91 -3.51
C ALA A 601 22.99 -12.76 -2.24
N LYS A 602 22.99 -14.10 -2.36
CA LYS A 602 23.23 -15.02 -1.24
C LYS A 602 24.67 -14.91 -0.72
N GLU A 603 25.67 -14.84 -1.60
CA GLU A 603 27.08 -14.62 -1.22
C GLU A 603 27.25 -13.31 -0.42
N ILE A 604 26.55 -12.23 -0.81
CA ILE A 604 26.57 -10.95 -0.09
C ILE A 604 25.90 -11.06 1.29
N GLU A 605 24.81 -11.83 1.40
CA GLU A 605 24.08 -12.04 2.65
C GLU A 605 24.88 -12.91 3.65
N GLU A 606 25.49 -13.99 3.16
CA GLU A 606 26.39 -14.85 3.92
C GLU A 606 27.61 -14.09 4.41
N ALA A 607 28.30 -13.35 3.52
CA ALA A 607 29.44 -12.51 3.89
C ALA A 607 29.06 -11.39 4.90
N ARG A 608 27.81 -10.90 4.86
CA ARG A 608 27.30 -9.90 5.83
C ARG A 608 27.06 -10.50 7.21
N SER A 609 26.80 -11.81 7.31
CA SER A 609 26.59 -12.51 8.59
C SER A 609 27.87 -12.72 9.40
N HIS A 610 29.04 -12.63 8.77
CA HIS A 610 30.36 -12.90 9.37
C HIS A 610 31.00 -11.73 10.16
N GLY A 611 30.23 -10.74 10.60
CA GLY A 611 30.72 -9.68 11.50
C GLY A 611 31.31 -8.46 10.77
N ASP A 612 32.44 -7.93 11.24
CA ASP A 612 32.90 -6.57 10.91
C ASP A 612 33.16 -6.35 9.41
N LEU A 613 32.27 -5.59 8.77
CA LEU A 613 32.16 -5.43 7.31
C LEU A 613 33.32 -4.62 6.70
N ARG A 614 34.13 -3.92 7.50
CA ARG A 614 35.23 -3.08 7.00
C ARG A 614 36.46 -3.89 6.57
N GLU A 615 36.68 -5.05 7.21
CA GLU A 615 37.84 -5.91 6.94
C GLU A 615 37.50 -7.19 6.15
N ASN A 616 36.21 -7.51 6.00
CA ASN A 616 35.77 -8.71 5.31
C ASN A 616 36.10 -8.67 3.79
N SER A 617 37.08 -9.47 3.37
CA SER A 617 37.51 -9.62 1.97
C SER A 617 36.48 -10.30 1.09
N GLU A 618 35.69 -11.23 1.64
CA GLU A 618 34.63 -11.95 0.92
C GLU A 618 33.48 -10.99 0.58
N TYR A 619 33.14 -10.08 1.48
CA TYR A 619 32.15 -9.03 1.23
C TYR A 619 32.58 -8.07 0.10
N LYS A 620 33.86 -7.68 0.07
CA LYS A 620 34.41 -6.83 -1.00
C LYS A 620 34.41 -7.54 -2.35
N PHE A 621 34.80 -8.81 -2.38
CA PHE A 621 34.79 -9.64 -3.58
C PHE A 621 33.36 -9.85 -4.11
N ALA A 622 32.40 -10.10 -3.23
CA ALA A 622 31.00 -10.27 -3.61
C ALA A 622 30.38 -8.98 -4.20
N LEU A 623 30.75 -7.80 -3.68
CA LEU A 623 30.35 -6.51 -4.26
C LEU A 623 31.01 -6.22 -5.61
N GLU A 624 32.27 -6.60 -5.79
CA GLU A 624 32.98 -6.47 -7.07
C GLU A 624 32.36 -7.36 -8.15
N LYS A 625 32.06 -8.62 -7.80
CA LYS A 625 31.32 -9.57 -8.64
C LYS A 625 29.95 -9.01 -9.05
N ARG A 626 29.22 -8.37 -8.12
CA ARG A 626 27.95 -7.68 -8.43
C ARG A 626 28.12 -6.58 -9.47
N SER A 627 29.16 -5.76 -9.32
CA SER A 627 29.47 -4.67 -10.25
C SER A 627 29.81 -5.21 -11.64
N GLN A 628 30.59 -6.29 -11.71
CA GLN A 628 30.94 -6.95 -12.97
C GLN A 628 29.73 -7.53 -13.69
N LEU A 629 28.86 -8.26 -12.99
CA LEU A 629 27.62 -8.82 -13.56
C LEU A 629 26.69 -7.72 -14.09
N GLN A 630 26.56 -6.61 -13.36
CA GLN A 630 25.75 -5.46 -13.80
C GLN A 630 26.34 -4.75 -15.02
N ALA A 631 27.67 -4.61 -15.08
CA ALA A 631 28.36 -4.03 -16.22
C ALA A 631 28.23 -4.91 -17.47
N GLU A 632 28.39 -6.23 -17.32
CA GLU A 632 28.20 -7.21 -18.39
C GLU A 632 26.76 -7.19 -18.91
N LEU A 633 25.77 -7.26 -18.02
CA LEU A 633 24.35 -7.22 -18.40
C LEU A 633 23.99 -5.93 -19.14
N LYS A 634 24.51 -4.78 -18.67
CA LYS A 634 24.31 -3.49 -19.33
C LYS A 634 24.92 -3.48 -20.74
N MET A 635 26.16 -3.95 -20.88
CA MET A 635 26.84 -4.05 -22.17
C MET A 635 26.08 -4.97 -23.14
N LEU A 636 25.67 -6.17 -22.69
CA LEU A 636 24.91 -7.11 -23.51
C LEU A 636 23.56 -6.55 -23.92
N THR A 637 22.87 -5.82 -23.02
CA THR A 637 21.59 -5.15 -23.32
C THR A 637 21.78 -4.05 -24.37
N GLU A 638 22.80 -3.22 -24.24
CA GLU A 638 23.11 -2.16 -25.21
C GLU A 638 23.48 -2.73 -26.59
N GLN A 639 24.18 -3.86 -26.63
CA GLN A 639 24.51 -4.54 -27.88
C GLN A 639 23.29 -5.24 -28.48
N LEU A 640 22.43 -5.89 -27.68
CA LEU A 640 21.19 -6.55 -28.13
C LEU A 640 20.21 -5.55 -28.75
N ASN A 641 20.12 -4.34 -28.20
CA ASN A 641 19.28 -3.27 -28.76
C ASN A 641 19.76 -2.78 -30.14
N LYS A 642 21.05 -2.95 -30.42
CA LYS A 642 21.68 -2.66 -31.73
C LYS A 642 21.75 -3.89 -32.63
N ALA A 643 21.36 -5.06 -32.12
CA ALA A 643 21.50 -6.32 -32.83
C ALA A 643 20.37 -6.52 -33.83
N ARG A 644 20.72 -7.00 -35.03
CA ARG A 644 19.76 -7.40 -36.06
C ARG A 644 20.11 -8.81 -36.52
N VAL A 645 19.13 -9.71 -36.45
CA VAL A 645 19.26 -11.06 -36.98
C VAL A 645 19.31 -11.00 -38.50
N ILE A 646 20.31 -11.64 -39.09
CA ILE A 646 20.48 -11.73 -40.55
C ILE A 646 19.36 -12.62 -41.10
N THR A 647 18.64 -12.12 -42.10
CA THR A 647 17.61 -12.87 -42.86
C THR A 647 18.01 -13.03 -44.32
N LYS A 648 17.34 -13.93 -45.06
CA LYS A 648 17.69 -14.18 -46.48
C LYS A 648 17.49 -12.96 -47.36
N GLU A 649 16.56 -12.10 -46.96
CA GLU A 649 16.23 -10.84 -47.62
C GLU A 649 17.28 -9.74 -47.36
N ASP A 650 18.10 -9.88 -46.31
CA ASP A 650 19.16 -8.93 -45.96
C ASP A 650 20.47 -9.19 -46.70
N ILE A 651 20.59 -10.32 -47.40
CA ILE A 651 21.82 -10.76 -48.08
C ILE A 651 21.77 -10.36 -49.56
N GLU A 652 22.61 -9.39 -49.95
CA GLU A 652 22.81 -9.04 -51.36
C GLU A 652 23.53 -10.18 -52.09
N GLN A 653 22.93 -10.79 -53.11
CA GLN A 653 23.49 -12.00 -53.74
C GLN A 653 24.68 -11.72 -54.68
N ASP A 654 24.82 -10.47 -55.14
CA ASP A 654 25.77 -10.12 -56.20
C ASP A 654 27.10 -9.55 -55.69
N LYS A 655 27.20 -9.28 -54.37
CA LYS A 655 28.38 -8.66 -53.74
C LYS A 655 28.68 -9.28 -52.39
N VAL A 656 29.96 -9.24 -52.02
CA VAL A 656 30.46 -9.69 -50.71
C VAL A 656 29.82 -8.86 -49.58
N GLY A 657 29.08 -9.51 -48.69
CA GLY A 657 28.36 -8.88 -47.58
C GLY A 657 28.22 -9.78 -46.34
N VAL A 658 27.55 -9.26 -45.32
CA VAL A 658 27.27 -10.03 -44.09
C VAL A 658 26.27 -11.15 -44.39
N GLY A 659 26.51 -12.36 -43.88
CA GLY A 659 25.67 -13.54 -44.12
C GLY A 659 26.13 -14.43 -45.28
N GLN A 660 27.31 -14.16 -45.86
CA GLN A 660 27.82 -14.89 -47.02
C GLN A 660 29.07 -15.72 -46.73
N LYS A 661 29.17 -16.82 -47.46
CA LYS A 661 30.35 -17.65 -47.59
C LYS A 661 31.03 -17.33 -48.92
N VAL A 662 32.27 -16.85 -48.83
CA VAL A 662 33.05 -16.31 -49.93
C VAL A 662 34.22 -17.26 -50.21
N SER A 663 34.34 -17.72 -51.46
CA SER A 663 35.53 -18.46 -51.90
C SER A 663 36.50 -17.50 -52.58
N LEU A 664 37.72 -17.44 -52.07
CA LEU A 664 38.80 -16.56 -52.51
C LEU A 664 39.91 -17.39 -53.15
N GLN A 665 40.42 -16.96 -54.31
CA GLN A 665 41.62 -17.54 -54.91
C GLN A 665 42.80 -16.59 -54.72
N ASP A 666 43.92 -17.10 -54.22
CA ASP A 666 45.19 -16.37 -54.12
C ASP A 666 46.04 -16.48 -55.40
N GLU A 667 47.16 -15.76 -55.43
CA GLU A 667 48.08 -15.72 -56.58
C GLU A 667 48.77 -17.07 -56.88
N THR A 668 48.80 -17.99 -55.91
CA THR A 668 49.34 -19.35 -56.09
C THR A 668 48.31 -20.32 -56.68
N GLY A 669 47.07 -19.86 -56.84
CA GLY A 669 45.95 -20.62 -57.34
C GLY A 669 45.19 -21.38 -56.24
N SER A 670 45.59 -21.26 -54.98
CA SER A 670 44.94 -21.90 -53.84
C SER A 670 43.60 -21.23 -53.53
N VAL A 671 42.59 -22.03 -53.20
CA VAL A 671 41.24 -21.54 -52.89
C VAL A 671 40.98 -21.68 -51.39
N SER A 672 40.68 -20.56 -50.73
CA SER A 672 40.26 -20.51 -49.33
C SER A 672 38.81 -20.06 -49.23
N THR A 673 38.09 -20.57 -48.24
CA THR A 673 36.68 -20.22 -48.04
C THR A 673 36.48 -19.60 -46.68
N VAL A 674 35.80 -18.46 -46.65
CA VAL A 674 35.60 -17.65 -45.45
C VAL A 674 34.13 -17.25 -45.35
N THR A 675 33.57 -17.33 -44.15
CA THR A 675 32.20 -16.91 -43.87
C THR A 675 32.20 -15.56 -43.17
N ILE A 676 31.42 -14.58 -43.64
CA ILE A 676 31.35 -13.24 -43.04
C ILE A 676 30.07 -13.13 -42.21
N LEU A 677 30.22 -13.04 -40.89
CA LEU A 677 29.10 -12.90 -39.96
C LEU A 677 29.33 -11.74 -38.97
N GLY A 678 28.43 -11.64 -38.00
CA GLY A 678 28.51 -10.71 -36.88
C GLY A 678 29.72 -10.91 -35.96
N PRO A 679 30.08 -9.91 -35.14
CA PRO A 679 31.09 -10.07 -34.10
C PRO A 679 30.73 -11.14 -33.06
N TRP A 680 29.43 -11.43 -32.85
CA TRP A 680 28.96 -12.47 -31.92
C TRP A 680 29.04 -13.90 -32.46
N ASP A 681 29.16 -14.04 -33.78
CA ASP A 681 29.22 -15.32 -34.48
C ASP A 681 30.61 -15.59 -35.05
N ALA A 682 31.56 -14.68 -34.84
CA ALA A 682 32.92 -14.82 -35.36
C ALA A 682 33.65 -15.96 -34.66
N ASP A 683 34.18 -16.87 -35.48
CA ASP A 683 34.95 -18.03 -35.06
C ASP A 683 36.10 -18.24 -36.06
N PRO A 684 37.28 -17.63 -35.78
CA PRO A 684 38.43 -17.72 -36.66
C PRO A 684 38.94 -19.15 -36.88
N GLU A 685 38.73 -20.06 -35.92
CA GLU A 685 39.16 -21.47 -36.05
C GLU A 685 38.36 -22.20 -37.13
N ASN A 686 37.10 -21.79 -37.33
CA ASN A 686 36.20 -22.32 -38.36
C ASN A 686 36.09 -21.43 -39.61
N ASN A 687 37.02 -20.50 -39.81
CA ASN A 687 37.02 -19.52 -40.91
C ASN A 687 35.76 -18.62 -40.96
N ILE A 688 35.16 -18.32 -39.81
CA ILE A 688 34.05 -17.38 -39.69
C ILE A 688 34.61 -16.04 -39.19
N LEU A 689 34.64 -15.05 -40.06
CA LEU A 689 35.14 -13.73 -39.75
C LEU A 689 34.03 -12.75 -39.41
N SER A 690 34.28 -11.90 -38.42
CA SER A 690 33.45 -10.71 -38.20
C SER A 690 33.56 -9.78 -39.40
N PHE A 691 32.43 -9.23 -39.84
CA PHE A 691 32.38 -8.16 -40.84
C PHE A 691 33.18 -6.91 -40.42
N GLN A 692 33.47 -6.77 -39.12
CA GLN A 692 34.31 -5.69 -38.59
C GLN A 692 35.81 -5.96 -38.75
N SER A 693 36.22 -7.18 -39.09
CA SER A 693 37.63 -7.54 -39.28
C SER A 693 38.24 -6.78 -40.46
N LYS A 694 39.54 -6.48 -40.39
CA LYS A 694 40.24 -5.72 -41.45
C LYS A 694 40.15 -6.44 -42.80
N PHE A 695 40.26 -7.77 -42.79
CA PHE A 695 40.17 -8.60 -43.99
C PHE A 695 38.75 -8.60 -44.57
N ALA A 696 37.71 -8.74 -43.74
CA ALA A 696 36.32 -8.66 -44.20
C ALA A 696 35.95 -7.30 -44.76
N LYS A 697 36.39 -6.21 -44.12
CA LYS A 697 36.17 -4.84 -44.61
C LYS A 697 36.79 -4.60 -45.99
N THR A 698 37.97 -5.17 -46.27
CA THR A 698 38.62 -5.01 -47.57
C THR A 698 37.94 -5.79 -48.70
N MET A 699 37.27 -6.90 -48.40
CA MET A 699 36.53 -7.67 -49.42
C MET A 699 35.07 -7.25 -49.58
N THR A 700 34.46 -6.63 -48.56
CA THR A 700 33.05 -6.20 -48.59
C THR A 700 32.77 -5.30 -49.80
N GLY A 701 31.69 -5.60 -50.52
CA GLY A 701 31.23 -4.84 -51.70
C GLY A 701 31.79 -5.32 -53.04
N HIS A 702 32.78 -6.22 -53.07
CA HIS A 702 33.32 -6.79 -54.32
C HIS A 702 32.38 -7.84 -54.90
N ALA A 703 32.27 -7.89 -56.22
CA ALA A 703 31.48 -8.87 -56.97
C ALA A 703 32.29 -10.10 -57.38
N ILE A 704 31.62 -11.15 -57.85
CA ILE A 704 32.27 -12.36 -58.38
C ILE A 704 33.17 -11.98 -59.56
N GLY A 705 34.44 -12.39 -59.50
CA GLY A 705 35.46 -12.11 -60.51
C GLY A 705 36.29 -10.85 -60.24
N GLU A 706 35.91 -10.02 -59.25
CA GLU A 706 36.70 -8.87 -58.84
C GLU A 706 37.85 -9.26 -57.90
N ALA A 707 38.96 -8.52 -57.99
CA ALA A 707 40.14 -8.74 -57.19
C ALA A 707 40.38 -7.59 -56.21
N PHE A 708 40.84 -7.91 -55.01
CA PHE A 708 41.24 -6.95 -53.98
C PHE A 708 42.60 -7.35 -53.39
N SER A 709 43.31 -6.36 -52.84
CA SER A 709 44.62 -6.58 -52.21
C SER A 709 44.53 -6.45 -50.70
N PHE A 710 45.17 -7.37 -49.98
CA PHE A 710 45.32 -7.32 -48.53
C PHE A 710 46.70 -7.86 -48.14
N GLN A 711 47.46 -7.08 -47.34
CA GLN A 711 48.82 -7.44 -46.91
C GLN A 711 49.74 -7.86 -48.08
N ASP A 712 49.73 -7.08 -49.16
CA ASP A 712 50.56 -7.27 -50.36
C ASP A 712 50.29 -8.58 -51.14
N GLN A 713 49.15 -9.23 -50.90
CA GLN A 713 48.65 -10.37 -51.68
C GLN A 713 47.34 -9.99 -52.39
N ASN A 714 47.15 -10.44 -53.63
CA ASN A 714 45.90 -10.27 -54.36
C ASN A 714 44.99 -11.50 -54.23
N TYR A 715 43.72 -11.24 -53.91
CA TYR A 715 42.67 -12.24 -53.84
C TYR A 715 41.60 -11.96 -54.88
N THR A 716 41.10 -13.00 -55.55
CA THR A 716 39.96 -12.90 -56.48
C THR A 716 38.74 -13.62 -55.92
N VAL A 717 37.58 -12.97 -55.92
CA VAL A 717 36.31 -13.56 -55.49
C VAL A 717 35.82 -14.56 -56.53
N LYS A 718 35.68 -15.84 -56.16
CA LYS A 718 35.26 -16.93 -57.09
C LYS A 718 33.78 -17.28 -57.00
N SER A 719 33.24 -17.32 -55.79
CA SER A 719 31.83 -17.62 -55.57
C SER A 719 31.34 -16.97 -54.28
N LEU A 720 30.04 -16.68 -54.27
CA LEU A 720 29.28 -16.21 -53.12
C LEU A 720 28.15 -17.21 -52.86
N GLU A 721 28.08 -17.73 -51.64
CA GLU A 721 27.02 -18.62 -51.20
C GLU A 721 26.32 -18.02 -49.97
N CYS A 722 24.99 -18.09 -49.94
CA CYS A 722 24.21 -17.71 -48.75
C CYS A 722 24.37 -18.76 -47.66
N VAL A 723 24.62 -18.33 -46.42
CA VAL A 723 24.88 -19.20 -45.26
C VAL A 723 23.58 -19.63 -44.57
N LEU A 724 22.46 -18.95 -44.86
CA LEU A 724 21.13 -19.14 -44.25
C LEU A 724 20.13 -19.88 -45.14
#